data_AF-A0A7Y5PVD4-F1
#
_entry.id   AF-A0A7Y5PVD4-F1
#
_cell.length_a   1.000
_cell.length_b   1.000
_cell.length_c   1.000
_cell.angle_alpha   90.00
_cell.angle_beta   90.00
_cell.angle_gamma   90.00
#
_symmetry.space_group_name_H-M   'P 1'
#
loop_
_entity.id
_entity.type
_entity.pdbx_description
1 polymer ?
#
loop_
_entity_poly.entity_id
_entity_poly.type
_entity_poly.pdbx_seq_one_letter_code
_entity_poly.pdbx_strand_id
1 'polypeptide(L)'
;MLRPLCTVFALAAFAPSSAADCVSVWPTGTYSFDTWGSSADILGGLVVREVCDDFDLNGRVTRIAMAGYNGSLGPDPAPVDGVWVRFYAWTPTGPGAQQAAFYIAGNDPRLRHAPRPDAVDVELPTAFLASGKHFVSMQVDFTDYAVWEPFRSNVNAPRLSTGWVRTNGGAWSTYSAIPNQVVSADVDFTLYADAAPVCADWQPMSASVVQGTANLTELDVLSATDVWAVGQRVVGSASNAQSVAYARHFDGAAWSLTNLPPAQSQMLALDAFSANDVWTAGSKLVVDSGGWPGGQVCVDHFDGTAWTVMSTPMPATPGYTGSEVLDIKALASNDVWFVGEWVGPYPGAAGYQAALAMHWDGSAFTLVPAPEVSTGGNGLEAIDGVAPNDLWAVGGSADGNMGPYSYILHWDGSAWSHVTAPLVGSEQRLRDVLAIAPNDVWAVGEAYTTNAIIGFLQHWDGVSWSNVTNVPPEITFNLHANGPNDLWLGLWHWNGSAWSHDTVVGCNPGKTLRAIDGAGGNLFAIGSEGLPEDLPFVAQRVSNCVNGTYCTSSYSSNGCTATIEGLGTASASASSGFTIRAHGLEGQRSCLIFYSLSGAQTLSWSTGSTSFLCVKLPTQRMNPASSGGSVGACNGVLAQDWNAFMASQPGALGTPRVAGQHFGAQVWFRDPPAPKSTNLSNALAFTLQP
;
A
#
# COMPACT_ATOMS: atom_id res chain seq x y z
N MET A 1 7.78 44.43 6.90
CA MET A 1 9.15 43.90 7.12
C MET A 1 9.13 42.40 6.82
N LEU A 2 10.28 41.81 6.48
CA LEU A 2 10.36 40.43 5.96
C LEU A 2 9.89 39.36 6.94
N ARG A 3 9.10 38.39 6.45
CA ARG A 3 9.39 36.94 6.49
C ARG A 3 8.59 36.22 5.39
N PRO A 4 9.21 35.37 4.55
CA PRO A 4 8.53 34.33 3.77
C PRO A 4 8.70 32.95 4.42
N LEU A 5 7.86 31.98 4.03
CA LEU A 5 8.23 30.61 3.62
C LEU A 5 6.96 29.79 3.32
N CYS A 6 7.04 28.89 2.35
CA CYS A 6 5.98 27.95 1.99
C CYS A 6 6.11 26.66 2.81
N THR A 7 4.99 26.03 3.15
CA THR A 7 4.94 24.63 3.60
C THR A 7 3.68 23.98 3.04
N VAL A 8 3.83 22.92 2.25
CA VAL A 8 2.72 22.04 1.85
C VAL A 8 2.37 21.14 3.04
N PHE A 9 1.09 21.01 3.37
CA PHE A 9 0.61 20.17 4.47
C PHE A 9 0.01 18.86 3.96
N ALA A 10 0.31 17.74 4.63
CA ALA A 10 -0.30 16.44 4.36
C ALA A 10 -0.51 15.65 5.67
N LEU A 11 -1.76 15.20 5.86
CA LEU A 11 -2.23 14.09 6.72
C LEU A 11 -2.06 14.19 8.25
N ALA A 12 -2.95 13.47 8.96
CA ALA A 12 -3.07 13.43 10.42
C ALA A 12 -3.70 12.10 10.92
N ALA A 13 -3.47 11.74 12.18
CA ALA A 13 -4.08 10.64 12.95
C ALA A 13 -3.84 10.91 14.47
N PHE A 14 -4.25 10.17 15.51
CA PHE A 14 -4.73 8.80 15.83
C PHE A 14 -5.62 8.92 17.10
N ALA A 15 -6.39 7.99 17.70
CA ALA A 15 -6.98 6.64 17.50
C ALA A 15 -7.88 6.41 18.78
N PRO A 16 -8.21 5.22 19.35
CA PRO A 16 -8.17 3.82 18.90
C PRO A 16 -9.47 3.00 19.14
N SER A 17 -9.56 1.79 18.57
CA SER A 17 -10.33 0.68 19.18
C SER A 17 -9.75 -0.69 18.79
N SER A 18 -10.22 -1.78 19.38
CA SER A 18 -9.46 -3.05 19.46
C SER A 18 -9.71 -4.06 18.33
N ALA A 19 -8.66 -4.34 17.55
CA ALA A 19 -8.44 -5.61 16.88
C ALA A 19 -6.97 -6.05 17.10
N ALA A 20 -6.68 -7.34 17.05
CA ALA A 20 -5.34 -7.88 17.26
C ALA A 20 -4.95 -8.82 16.11
N ASP A 21 -4.22 -8.27 15.14
CA ASP A 21 -3.31 -8.93 14.20
C ASP A 21 -2.44 -7.83 13.57
N CYS A 22 -1.15 -8.10 13.37
CA CYS A 22 -0.08 -7.12 13.09
C CYS A 22 0.11 -6.03 14.17
N VAL A 23 1.34 -5.92 14.69
CA VAL A 23 1.72 -4.88 15.67
C VAL A 23 2.75 -3.95 15.04
N SER A 24 2.31 -2.73 14.74
CA SER A 24 3.16 -1.54 14.70
C SER A 24 2.48 -0.47 15.57
N VAL A 25 3.22 0.14 16.49
CA VAL A 25 2.66 1.14 17.42
C VAL A 25 3.02 2.54 16.92
N TRP A 26 2.25 3.05 15.96
CA TRP A 26 2.36 4.44 15.51
C TRP A 26 2.08 5.41 16.67
N PRO A 27 2.97 6.39 16.94
CA PRO A 27 2.69 7.51 17.82
C PRO A 27 2.47 8.80 17.01
N THR A 28 1.60 9.67 17.51
CA THR A 28 1.32 10.98 16.90
C THR A 28 2.52 11.93 16.96
N GLY A 29 2.94 12.47 15.82
CA GLY A 29 3.63 13.77 15.74
C GLY A 29 5.02 13.77 15.12
N THR A 30 5.12 14.26 13.89
CA THR A 30 6.38 14.53 13.20
C THR A 30 7.12 15.69 13.86
N TYR A 31 8.16 15.41 14.65
CA TYR A 31 9.01 16.42 15.29
C TYR A 31 10.44 16.38 14.75
N SER A 32 10.74 17.24 13.79
CA SER A 32 12.12 17.48 13.33
C SER A 32 12.92 18.26 14.38
N PHE A 33 13.84 17.60 15.10
CA PHE A 33 14.82 18.29 15.94
C PHE A 33 16.23 17.70 15.81
N ASP A 34 17.14 18.59 15.43
CA ASP A 34 18.60 18.45 15.39
C ASP A 34 19.15 17.98 16.76
N THR A 35 19.84 16.82 16.80
CA THR A 35 21.02 16.59 17.68
C THR A 35 21.74 15.25 17.43
N TRP A 36 22.78 15.28 16.59
CA TRP A 36 24.02 14.47 16.59
C TRP A 36 23.98 13.01 17.11
N GLY A 37 24.04 12.04 16.20
CA GLY A 37 24.03 10.59 16.47
C GLY A 37 24.63 9.69 15.36
N SER A 38 25.85 9.97 14.90
CA SER A 38 26.47 9.35 13.72
C SER A 38 26.74 7.84 13.76
N SER A 39 26.56 7.18 12.61
CA SER A 39 27.49 6.16 12.09
C SER A 39 28.53 6.82 11.16
N ALA A 40 29.70 6.20 11.01
CA ALA A 40 30.84 6.58 10.14
C ALA A 40 31.40 8.04 10.21
N ASP A 41 32.22 8.32 11.23
CA ASP A 41 33.16 9.46 11.27
C ASP A 41 34.62 9.01 11.04
N ILE A 42 35.34 9.71 10.15
CA ILE A 42 36.80 9.58 9.97
C ILE A 42 37.50 10.95 10.02
N LEU A 43 37.48 11.63 11.17
CA LEU A 43 38.42 12.72 11.48
C LEU A 43 38.82 12.83 12.97
N GLY A 44 38.84 11.70 13.69
CA GLY A 44 39.37 11.64 15.06
C GLY A 44 39.72 10.25 15.58
N GLY A 45 39.04 9.22 15.06
CA GLY A 45 39.24 7.81 15.40
C GLY A 45 37.93 7.06 15.25
N LEU A 46 37.97 5.88 14.61
CA LEU A 46 36.76 5.15 14.21
C LEU A 46 35.83 4.86 15.41
N VAL A 47 34.60 5.34 15.30
CA VAL A 47 33.48 5.11 16.23
C VAL A 47 32.35 4.48 15.42
N VAL A 48 32.41 3.16 15.26
CA VAL A 48 31.32 2.36 14.69
C VAL A 48 30.23 2.28 15.75
N ARG A 49 29.10 2.95 15.51
CA ARG A 49 27.88 2.77 16.31
C ARG A 49 26.98 1.74 15.64
N GLU A 50 26.45 0.84 16.46
CA GLU A 50 25.44 -0.12 16.04
C GLU A 50 24.21 0.06 16.95
N VAL A 51 23.05 0.25 16.32
CA VAL A 51 21.76 0.50 17.00
C VAL A 51 20.85 -0.71 16.83
N CYS A 52 20.09 -1.04 17.87
CA CYS A 52 19.43 -2.32 18.05
C CYS A 52 18.14 -2.18 18.86
N ASP A 53 17.03 -2.82 18.47
CA ASP A 53 15.76 -2.78 19.22
C ASP A 53 15.01 -4.13 19.21
N ASP A 54 13.99 -4.27 20.07
CA ASP A 54 13.27 -5.54 20.27
C ASP A 54 12.03 -5.71 19.39
N PHE A 55 11.81 -6.95 18.94
CA PHE A 55 10.64 -7.33 18.12
C PHE A 55 10.07 -8.66 18.60
N ASP A 56 8.75 -8.87 18.45
CA ASP A 56 8.05 -10.10 18.85
C ASP A 56 7.36 -10.73 17.63
N LEU A 57 7.97 -11.77 17.05
CA LEU A 57 7.54 -12.35 15.77
C LEU A 57 7.75 -13.86 15.75
N ASN A 58 6.79 -14.58 15.18
CA ASN A 58 6.91 -16.01 14.88
C ASN A 58 6.83 -16.19 13.36
N GLY A 59 7.97 -16.41 12.69
CA GLY A 59 8.05 -16.43 11.23
C GLY A 59 9.49 -16.49 10.70
N ARG A 60 9.65 -16.45 9.37
CA ARG A 60 10.97 -16.41 8.72
C ARG A 60 11.27 -14.99 8.23
N VAL A 61 12.03 -14.18 8.96
CA VAL A 61 12.43 -12.84 8.46
C VAL A 61 13.31 -13.04 7.22
N THR A 62 12.94 -12.42 6.10
CA THR A 62 13.56 -12.60 4.77
C THR A 62 14.08 -11.30 4.16
N ARG A 63 13.53 -10.14 4.51
CA ARG A 63 14.02 -8.80 4.12
C ARG A 63 13.88 -7.85 5.32
N ILE A 64 14.77 -6.88 5.46
CA ILE A 64 14.69 -5.84 6.51
C ILE A 64 15.00 -4.49 5.88
N ALA A 65 14.21 -3.47 6.19
CA ALA A 65 14.53 -2.09 5.85
C ALA A 65 14.65 -1.22 7.10
N MET A 66 15.45 -0.16 7.00
CA MET A 66 15.68 0.82 8.06
C MET A 66 15.82 2.22 7.44
N ALA A 67 15.18 3.21 8.03
CA ALA A 67 15.24 4.60 7.59
C ALA A 67 16.17 5.45 8.50
N GLY A 68 16.80 6.45 7.90
CA GLY A 68 17.73 7.35 8.58
C GLY A 68 18.06 8.60 7.75
N TYR A 69 18.98 9.41 8.24
CA TYR A 69 19.35 10.69 7.63
C TYR A 69 20.85 10.79 7.42
N ASN A 70 21.28 11.17 6.21
CA ASN A 70 22.69 11.45 5.92
C ASN A 70 23.03 12.92 6.22
N GLY A 71 23.66 13.16 7.37
CA GLY A 71 24.00 14.48 7.90
C GLY A 71 25.17 15.20 7.22
N SER A 72 25.67 14.72 6.07
CA SER A 72 26.79 15.38 5.38
C SER A 72 26.38 16.75 4.82
N LEU A 73 26.82 17.84 5.45
CA LEU A 73 26.76 19.22 4.93
C LEU A 73 27.77 19.47 3.78
N GLY A 74 27.97 18.47 2.92
CA GLY A 74 28.93 18.45 1.81
C GLY A 74 28.26 18.21 0.45
N PRO A 75 28.98 18.48 -0.66
CA PRO A 75 28.38 18.44 -1.99
C PRO A 75 28.02 17.03 -2.49
N ASP A 76 28.62 15.96 -1.95
CA ASP A 76 28.21 14.56 -2.13
C ASP A 76 28.59 13.73 -0.88
N PRO A 77 27.77 12.75 -0.45
CA PRO A 77 28.14 11.78 0.58
C PRO A 77 29.01 10.65 0.03
N ALA A 78 29.65 9.90 0.92
CA ALA A 78 30.36 8.68 0.56
C ALA A 78 29.40 7.58 0.03
N PRO A 79 29.85 6.70 -0.88
CA PRO A 79 29.11 5.51 -1.25
C PRO A 79 28.92 4.55 -0.07
N VAL A 80 27.86 3.74 -0.13
CA VAL A 80 27.67 2.61 0.78
C VAL A 80 28.62 1.48 0.37
N ASP A 81 29.52 1.08 1.28
CA ASP A 81 30.39 -0.09 1.10
C ASP A 81 29.65 -1.39 1.44
N GLY A 82 28.66 -1.32 2.33
CA GLY A 82 27.75 -2.42 2.63
C GLY A 82 26.87 -2.16 3.86
N VAL A 83 26.06 -3.16 4.20
CA VAL A 83 25.19 -3.16 5.39
C VAL A 83 25.35 -4.46 6.15
N TRP A 84 25.54 -4.34 7.47
CA TRP A 84 25.39 -5.43 8.42
C TRP A 84 23.98 -5.47 8.97
N VAL A 85 23.41 -6.68 9.04
CA VAL A 85 22.13 -6.97 9.72
C VAL A 85 22.36 -8.10 10.71
N ARG A 86 22.01 -7.92 11.99
CA ARG A 86 22.29 -8.91 13.04
C ARG A 86 21.08 -9.14 13.95
N PHE A 87 20.95 -10.36 14.45
CA PHE A 87 19.86 -10.78 15.33
C PHE A 87 20.41 -11.32 16.64
N TYR A 88 19.74 -11.02 17.76
CA TYR A 88 20.14 -11.44 19.11
C TYR A 88 18.97 -12.03 19.89
N ALA A 89 19.30 -12.94 20.82
CA ALA A 89 18.33 -13.46 21.77
C ALA A 89 17.80 -12.36 22.68
N TRP A 90 16.49 -12.32 22.93
CA TRP A 90 15.89 -11.36 23.85
C TRP A 90 16.28 -11.63 25.31
N THR A 91 16.57 -10.57 26.05
CA THR A 91 16.69 -10.60 27.52
C THR A 91 15.97 -9.38 28.12
N PRO A 92 15.51 -9.44 29.38
CA PRO A 92 14.93 -8.29 30.08
C PRO A 92 15.89 -7.11 30.32
N THR A 93 17.17 -7.25 29.94
CA THR A 93 18.24 -6.27 30.17
C THR A 93 19.02 -5.96 28.88
N GLY A 94 18.38 -6.14 27.72
CA GLY A 94 18.93 -5.80 26.39
C GLY A 94 19.34 -7.00 25.53
N PRO A 95 20.02 -6.75 24.39
CA PRO A 95 20.33 -7.78 23.40
C PRO A 95 21.32 -8.81 23.97
N GLY A 96 20.92 -10.08 23.94
CA GLY A 96 21.70 -11.20 24.46
C GLY A 96 22.74 -11.74 23.47
N ALA A 97 22.90 -13.05 23.45
CA ALA A 97 23.79 -13.71 22.51
C ALA A 97 23.30 -13.51 21.06
N GLN A 98 24.24 -13.22 20.15
CA GLN A 98 23.97 -13.11 18.72
C GLN A 98 23.54 -14.47 18.16
N GLN A 99 22.40 -14.50 17.47
CA GLN A 99 21.81 -15.71 16.88
C GLN A 99 22.08 -15.78 15.37
N ALA A 100 22.16 -14.64 14.68
CA ALA A 100 22.55 -14.55 13.28
C ALA A 100 23.23 -13.20 12.98
N ALA A 101 24.04 -13.16 11.92
CA ALA A 101 24.59 -11.93 11.36
C ALA A 101 24.83 -12.12 9.86
N PHE A 102 24.52 -11.08 9.10
CA PHE A 102 24.64 -11.01 7.64
C PHE A 102 25.38 -9.74 7.28
N TYR A 103 26.24 -9.81 6.26
CA TYR A 103 26.87 -8.65 5.63
C TYR A 103 26.57 -8.69 4.14
N ILE A 104 26.14 -7.55 3.60
CA ILE A 104 25.72 -7.38 2.21
C ILE A 104 26.50 -6.20 1.65
N ALA A 105 27.29 -6.42 0.60
CA ALA A 105 28.13 -5.38 0.02
C ALA A 105 27.28 -4.36 -0.76
N GLY A 106 27.76 -3.11 -0.88
CA GLY A 106 27.08 -2.01 -1.58
C GLY A 106 26.78 -2.27 -3.07
N ASN A 107 27.39 -3.29 -3.67
CA ASN A 107 27.14 -3.72 -5.05
C ASN A 107 26.38 -5.07 -5.15
N ASP A 108 25.88 -5.61 -4.04
CA ASP A 108 25.10 -6.83 -4.02
C ASP A 108 23.61 -6.52 -4.30
N PRO A 109 22.94 -7.18 -5.26
CA PRO A 109 21.57 -6.84 -5.66
C PRO A 109 20.50 -7.04 -4.57
N ARG A 110 20.87 -7.63 -3.43
CA ARG A 110 20.01 -7.76 -2.24
C ARG A 110 19.98 -6.51 -1.37
N LEU A 111 20.93 -5.60 -1.53
CA LEU A 111 20.94 -4.30 -0.87
C LEU A 111 20.42 -3.24 -1.86
N ARG A 112 19.26 -2.68 -1.55
CA ARG A 112 18.61 -1.58 -2.26
C ARG A 112 18.86 -0.30 -1.46
N HIS A 113 19.40 0.72 -2.11
CA HIS A 113 19.59 2.06 -1.55
C HIS A 113 19.80 3.12 -2.64
N ALA A 114 19.43 4.36 -2.34
CA ALA A 114 19.74 5.53 -3.15
C ALA A 114 21.24 5.90 -3.05
N PRO A 115 21.81 6.63 -4.04
CA PRO A 115 23.17 7.18 -3.95
C PRO A 115 23.41 8.12 -2.75
N ARG A 116 22.33 8.63 -2.16
CA ARG A 116 22.32 9.27 -0.84
C ARG A 116 21.28 8.54 0.01
N PRO A 117 21.66 7.53 0.81
CA PRO A 117 20.69 6.71 1.51
C PRO A 117 20.03 7.50 2.65
N ASP A 118 18.74 7.77 2.51
CA ASP A 118 17.80 8.04 3.60
C ASP A 118 17.07 6.74 4.06
N ALA A 119 17.21 5.66 3.30
CA ALA A 119 17.02 4.30 3.79
C ALA A 119 18.07 3.32 3.26
N VAL A 120 18.07 2.14 3.86
CA VAL A 120 18.71 0.93 3.35
C VAL A 120 17.72 -0.22 3.47
N ASP A 121 17.57 -1.00 2.41
CA ASP A 121 16.68 -2.16 2.34
C ASP A 121 17.48 -3.40 1.94
N VAL A 122 17.36 -4.46 2.74
CA VAL A 122 18.25 -5.61 2.73
C VAL A 122 17.47 -6.93 2.66
N GLU A 123 17.61 -7.65 1.55
CA GLU A 123 17.18 -9.06 1.45
C GLU A 123 18.25 -9.99 2.07
N LEU A 124 17.81 -10.88 2.97
CA LEU A 124 18.73 -11.69 3.76
C LEU A 124 19.25 -12.90 2.95
N PRO A 125 20.56 -13.22 2.99
CA PRO A 125 21.14 -14.38 2.31
C PRO A 125 20.48 -15.72 2.66
N THR A 126 19.95 -15.81 3.88
CA THR A 126 19.13 -16.92 4.38
C THR A 126 18.18 -16.35 5.42
N ALA A 127 16.91 -16.77 5.38
CA ALA A 127 15.91 -16.26 6.32
C ALA A 127 16.26 -16.54 7.80
N PHE A 128 16.06 -15.54 8.68
CA PHE A 128 16.17 -15.71 10.13
C PHE A 128 14.86 -16.29 10.70
N LEU A 129 14.96 -17.34 11.52
CA LEU A 129 13.79 -18.00 12.11
C LEU A 129 13.47 -17.39 13.47
N ALA A 130 12.50 -16.47 13.49
CA ALA A 130 12.02 -15.82 14.70
C ALA A 130 10.97 -16.69 15.42
N SER A 131 11.05 -16.74 16.76
CA SER A 131 10.21 -17.57 17.63
C SER A 131 9.76 -16.80 18.89
N GLY A 132 9.08 -15.67 18.68
CA GLY A 132 8.66 -14.73 19.72
C GLY A 132 9.63 -13.55 19.82
N LYS A 133 10.03 -13.19 21.03
CA LYS A 133 10.90 -12.03 21.27
C LYS A 133 12.37 -12.24 20.87
N HIS A 134 12.88 -11.30 20.09
CA HIS A 134 14.27 -11.17 19.67
C HIS A 134 14.69 -9.69 19.65
N PHE A 135 15.97 -9.42 19.40
CA PHE A 135 16.46 -8.09 19.03
C PHE A 135 17.03 -8.13 17.60
N VAL A 136 16.89 -7.02 16.87
CA VAL A 136 17.51 -6.79 15.55
C VAL A 136 18.40 -5.55 15.60
N SER A 137 19.54 -5.58 14.91
CA SER A 137 20.36 -4.41 14.63
C SER A 137 20.68 -4.29 13.14
N MET A 138 20.94 -3.05 12.72
CA MET A 138 21.52 -2.75 11.43
C MET A 138 22.64 -1.71 11.59
N GLN A 139 23.64 -1.79 10.71
CA GLN A 139 24.80 -0.90 10.66
C GLN A 139 25.18 -0.71 9.19
N VAL A 140 25.17 0.53 8.71
CA VAL A 140 25.62 0.89 7.36
C VAL A 140 27.11 1.24 7.40
N ASP A 141 27.88 0.66 6.48
CA ASP A 141 29.30 0.94 6.27
C ASP A 141 29.46 1.79 5.00
N PHE A 142 30.32 2.82 5.05
CA PHE A 142 30.55 3.78 3.97
C PHE A 142 32.04 3.85 3.59
N THR A 143 32.36 4.14 2.33
CA THR A 143 33.74 4.18 1.81
C THR A 143 34.59 5.32 2.40
N ASP A 144 33.92 6.41 2.82
CA ASP A 144 34.51 7.69 3.22
C ASP A 144 33.62 8.33 4.32
N TYR A 145 33.96 9.54 4.78
CA TYR A 145 33.20 10.26 5.82
C TYR A 145 31.72 10.48 5.42
N ALA A 146 30.78 9.86 6.14
CA ALA A 146 29.34 10.04 5.96
C ALA A 146 28.58 9.77 7.26
N VAL A 147 28.02 10.82 7.87
CA VAL A 147 27.18 10.72 9.08
C VAL A 147 25.82 10.16 8.69
N TRP A 148 25.51 8.89 8.99
CA TRP A 148 24.16 8.34 8.81
C TRP A 148 23.50 8.05 10.17
N GLU A 149 22.34 8.66 10.41
CA GLU A 149 21.65 8.66 11.71
C GLU A 149 20.26 7.99 11.62
N PRO A 150 19.96 6.95 12.42
CA PRO A 150 18.64 6.33 12.47
C PRO A 150 17.50 7.31 12.77
N PHE A 151 16.37 7.18 12.07
CA PHE A 151 15.13 7.82 12.51
C PHE A 151 14.58 7.13 13.77
N ARG A 152 13.82 7.89 14.57
CA ARG A 152 13.22 7.46 15.84
C ARG A 152 11.72 7.60 15.74
N SER A 153 10.99 6.51 15.95
CA SER A 153 9.52 6.46 15.81
C SER A 153 8.82 7.12 17.01
N ASN A 154 9.32 6.89 18.23
CA ASN A 154 8.65 7.31 19.47
C ASN A 154 9.62 7.86 20.53
N VAL A 155 9.42 9.12 20.93
CA VAL A 155 10.00 9.69 22.15
C VAL A 155 8.89 9.71 23.20
N ASN A 156 9.05 8.93 24.28
CA ASN A 156 8.04 8.55 25.29
C ASN A 156 7.26 7.24 25.02
N ALA A 157 7.88 6.25 24.39
CA ALA A 157 7.35 4.89 24.35
C ALA A 157 7.08 4.32 25.76
N PRO A 158 6.14 3.36 25.93
CA PRO A 158 5.98 2.62 27.19
C PRO A 158 7.31 2.01 27.65
N ARG A 159 7.49 1.83 28.96
CA ARG A 159 8.77 1.41 29.61
C ARG A 159 9.26 -0.02 29.29
N LEU A 160 8.91 -0.57 28.13
CA LEU A 160 9.20 -1.94 27.71
C LEU A 160 9.85 -2.03 26.31
N SER A 161 9.70 -1.06 25.41
CA SER A 161 10.63 -0.87 24.29
C SER A 161 11.72 0.12 24.67
N THR A 162 12.95 -0.14 24.28
CA THR A 162 14.13 0.67 24.62
C THR A 162 15.25 0.27 23.67
N GLY A 163 15.52 1.12 22.68
CA GLY A 163 16.66 0.97 21.79
C GLY A 163 18.00 0.93 22.54
N TRP A 164 18.92 0.13 22.00
CA TRP A 164 20.26 -0.09 22.51
C TRP A 164 21.29 0.37 21.49
N VAL A 165 22.42 0.87 21.98
CA VAL A 165 23.60 1.18 21.18
C VAL A 165 24.84 0.57 21.80
N ARG A 166 25.74 0.09 20.94
CA ARG A 166 27.13 -0.19 21.31
C ARG A 166 28.08 0.53 20.38
N THR A 167 29.26 0.86 20.89
CA THR A 167 30.36 1.47 20.13
C THR A 167 31.48 0.46 19.94
N ASN A 168 32.00 0.32 18.73
CA ASN A 168 33.15 -0.53 18.36
C ASN A 168 33.01 -1.99 18.87
N GLY A 169 31.80 -2.56 18.79
CA GLY A 169 31.50 -3.92 19.25
C GLY A 169 31.55 -4.11 20.79
N GLY A 170 31.60 -3.02 21.56
CA GLY A 170 31.63 -3.03 23.02
C GLY A 170 30.31 -3.49 23.67
N ALA A 171 30.21 -3.28 24.98
CA ALA A 171 29.00 -3.60 25.73
C ALA A 171 27.79 -2.76 25.25
N TRP A 172 26.60 -3.36 25.27
CA TRP A 172 25.35 -2.64 25.02
C TRP A 172 25.05 -1.64 26.13
N SER A 173 24.60 -0.45 25.72
CA SER A 173 24.06 0.60 26.57
C SER A 173 22.70 1.05 26.04
N THR A 174 21.80 1.53 26.91
CA THR A 174 20.53 2.12 26.47
C THR A 174 20.79 3.38 25.65
N TYR A 175 19.95 3.64 24.64
CA TYR A 175 20.12 4.78 23.73
C TYR A 175 19.80 6.12 24.41
N SER A 176 20.77 6.69 25.12
CA SER A 176 20.65 7.99 25.79
C SER A 176 21.59 9.03 25.18
N ALA A 177 21.01 9.97 24.43
CA ALA A 177 21.72 11.07 23.76
C ALA A 177 21.59 12.44 24.48
N ILE A 178 20.82 12.52 25.57
CA ILE A 178 20.53 13.79 26.28
C ILE A 178 20.95 13.69 27.76
N PRO A 179 21.92 14.49 28.21
CA PRO A 179 22.22 14.62 29.64
C PRO A 179 20.98 15.08 30.43
N ASN A 180 20.69 14.40 31.54
CA ASN A 180 19.59 14.66 32.47
C ASN A 180 18.16 14.33 31.97
N GLN A 181 17.98 13.48 30.96
CA GLN A 181 16.68 12.86 30.68
C GLN A 181 16.77 11.32 30.68
N VAL A 182 15.72 10.67 31.20
CA VAL A 182 15.48 9.23 31.06
C VAL A 182 14.49 9.07 29.92
N VAL A 183 14.95 8.53 28.79
CA VAL A 183 14.16 8.43 27.57
C VAL A 183 14.06 6.96 27.16
N SER A 184 12.83 6.43 27.08
CA SER A 184 12.55 5.25 26.28
C SER A 184 12.35 5.73 24.84
N ALA A 185 13.16 5.19 23.93
CA ALA A 185 13.16 5.50 22.52
C ALA A 185 13.05 4.19 21.73
N ASP A 186 12.43 4.29 20.57
CA ASP A 186 12.01 3.18 19.71
C ASP A 186 12.59 3.43 18.30
N VAL A 187 13.26 2.43 17.73
CA VAL A 187 14.07 2.54 16.50
C VAL A 187 13.39 1.80 15.35
N ASP A 188 13.13 2.52 14.26
CA ASP A 188 12.24 2.03 13.20
C ASP A 188 12.92 0.98 12.27
N PHE A 189 12.47 -0.27 12.39
CA PHE A 189 12.89 -1.41 11.58
C PHE A 189 11.65 -2.05 10.92
N THR A 190 11.57 -1.99 9.58
CA THR A 190 10.56 -2.76 8.85
C THR A 190 11.06 -4.19 8.63
N LEU A 191 10.46 -5.16 9.33
CA LEU A 191 10.76 -6.58 9.20
C LEU A 191 9.82 -7.27 8.21
N TYR A 192 10.31 -7.55 7.00
CA TYR A 192 9.61 -8.41 6.06
C TYR A 192 9.93 -9.86 6.41
N ALA A 193 8.88 -10.64 6.70
CA ALA A 193 9.00 -12.06 6.91
C ALA A 193 8.11 -12.84 5.93
N ASP A 194 8.48 -14.10 5.71
CA ASP A 194 7.55 -15.13 5.29
C ASP A 194 6.54 -15.34 6.42
N ALA A 195 5.55 -14.45 6.49
CA ALA A 195 4.20 -14.90 6.73
C ALA A 195 3.93 -15.98 5.67
N ALA A 196 3.70 -17.22 6.10
CA ALA A 196 3.39 -18.33 5.21
C ALA A 196 2.30 -17.89 4.22
N PRO A 197 2.54 -18.01 2.89
CA PRO A 197 1.96 -17.12 1.88
C PRO A 197 0.46 -16.95 2.10
N VAL A 198 0.13 -15.78 2.65
CA VAL A 198 -1.26 -15.41 2.95
C VAL A 198 -1.98 -15.34 1.61
N CYS A 199 -3.22 -15.81 1.54
CA CYS A 199 -4.12 -15.31 0.51
C CYS A 199 -4.39 -13.85 0.83
N ALA A 200 -3.47 -12.99 0.41
CA ALA A 200 -3.69 -11.58 0.31
C ALA A 200 -4.31 -11.36 -1.07
N ASP A 201 -5.47 -10.72 -1.05
CA ASP A 201 -6.30 -10.47 -2.22
C ASP A 201 -5.53 -9.66 -3.28
N TRP A 202 -4.54 -8.88 -2.84
CA TRP A 202 -3.65 -8.08 -3.66
C TRP A 202 -2.24 -8.68 -3.73
N GLN A 203 -1.81 -9.02 -4.94
CA GLN A 203 -0.47 -9.54 -5.24
C GLN A 203 0.37 -8.44 -5.89
N PRO A 204 1.55 -8.09 -5.34
CA PRO A 204 2.49 -7.19 -6.01
C PRO A 204 2.89 -7.76 -7.38
N MET A 205 2.63 -7.01 -8.44
CA MET A 205 3.16 -7.33 -9.76
C MET A 205 4.67 -7.16 -9.74
N SER A 206 5.39 -8.02 -10.47
CA SER A 206 6.85 -7.92 -10.59
C SER A 206 7.26 -6.76 -11.51
N ALA A 207 6.97 -5.53 -11.09
CA ALA A 207 7.57 -4.34 -11.66
C ALA A 207 9.10 -4.50 -11.59
N SER A 208 9.75 -4.55 -12.75
CA SER A 208 11.20 -4.41 -12.81
C SER A 208 11.54 -3.04 -12.23
N VAL A 209 12.17 -3.04 -11.05
CA VAL A 209 12.41 -1.82 -10.27
C VAL A 209 13.30 -0.89 -11.07
N VAL A 210 12.78 0.29 -11.40
CA VAL A 210 13.59 1.40 -11.90
C VAL A 210 14.50 1.81 -10.75
N GLN A 211 15.82 1.72 -10.94
CA GLN A 211 16.76 2.15 -9.90
C GLN A 211 16.70 3.67 -9.74
N GLY A 212 16.46 4.13 -8.50
CA GLY A 212 16.31 5.54 -8.14
C GLY A 212 14.86 5.94 -7.83
N THR A 213 14.70 7.06 -7.14
CA THR A 213 13.43 7.57 -6.62
C THR A 213 12.41 7.79 -7.74
N ALA A 214 11.30 7.04 -7.71
CA ALA A 214 10.24 7.10 -8.70
C ALA A 214 8.89 6.82 -8.03
N ASN A 215 7.92 7.74 -8.13
CA ASN A 215 6.57 7.56 -7.61
C ASN A 215 5.61 7.30 -8.79
N LEU A 216 4.44 6.70 -8.54
CA LEU A 216 3.32 6.62 -9.49
C LEU A 216 2.18 7.44 -8.92
N THR A 217 1.61 8.33 -9.73
CA THR A 217 0.56 9.27 -9.34
C THR A 217 -0.82 8.69 -9.58
N GLU A 218 -1.07 8.16 -10.78
CA GLU A 218 -2.38 7.68 -11.23
C GLU A 218 -2.29 6.40 -12.10
N LEU A 219 -3.39 5.63 -12.19
CA LEU A 219 -3.50 4.43 -13.03
C LEU A 219 -4.88 4.29 -13.69
N ASP A 220 -4.94 3.61 -14.84
CA ASP A 220 -6.22 3.22 -15.48
C ASP A 220 -6.11 1.81 -16.11
N VAL A 221 -7.19 1.03 -16.00
CA VAL A 221 -7.28 -0.41 -16.32
C VAL A 221 -8.27 -0.63 -17.45
N LEU A 222 -7.77 -0.63 -18.69
CA LEU A 222 -8.53 -1.07 -19.86
C LEU A 222 -8.88 -2.57 -19.80
N SER A 223 -8.00 -3.40 -19.23
CA SER A 223 -8.25 -4.83 -19.00
C SER A 223 -7.26 -5.50 -18.06
N ALA A 224 -7.48 -6.78 -17.74
CA ALA A 224 -6.52 -7.67 -17.07
C ALA A 224 -5.11 -7.71 -17.71
N THR A 225 -4.98 -7.27 -18.96
CA THR A 225 -3.77 -7.34 -19.81
C THR A 225 -3.47 -6.02 -20.51
N ASP A 226 -4.08 -4.91 -20.08
CA ASP A 226 -3.92 -3.59 -20.68
C ASP A 226 -4.15 -2.55 -19.58
N VAL A 227 -3.06 -2.03 -19.01
CA VAL A 227 -3.09 -1.11 -17.86
C VAL A 227 -2.08 0.00 -18.07
N TRP A 228 -2.50 1.24 -17.88
CA TRP A 228 -1.64 2.41 -17.91
C TRP A 228 -1.41 2.94 -16.49
N ALA A 229 -0.26 3.55 -16.27
CA ALA A 229 0.02 4.28 -15.03
C ALA A 229 1.00 5.42 -15.32
N VAL A 230 0.84 6.55 -14.64
CA VAL A 230 1.72 7.71 -14.79
C VAL A 230 2.40 8.05 -13.47
N GLY A 231 3.48 8.82 -13.53
CA GLY A 231 4.21 9.24 -12.34
C GLY A 231 5.41 10.13 -12.64
N GLN A 232 6.26 10.32 -11.62
CA GLN A 232 7.50 11.09 -11.71
C GLN A 232 8.70 10.28 -11.24
N ARG A 233 9.84 10.43 -11.92
CA ARG A 233 11.10 9.77 -11.56
C ARG A 233 12.29 10.72 -11.65
N VAL A 234 13.24 10.56 -10.72
CA VAL A 234 14.50 11.31 -10.75
C VAL A 234 15.46 10.68 -11.73
N VAL A 235 16.04 11.48 -12.62
CA VAL A 235 17.09 11.06 -13.57
C VAL A 235 18.32 11.97 -13.47
N GLY A 236 19.50 11.42 -13.79
CA GLY A 236 20.78 12.15 -13.77
C GLY A 236 21.69 11.75 -12.60
N SER A 237 22.81 12.45 -12.45
CA SER A 237 23.68 12.36 -11.27
C SER A 237 23.14 13.22 -10.13
N ALA A 238 23.58 12.99 -8.89
CA ALA A 238 23.20 13.83 -7.73
C ALA A 238 23.47 15.34 -7.95
N SER A 239 24.46 15.67 -8.78
CA SER A 239 24.84 17.03 -9.19
C SER A 239 23.99 17.64 -10.31
N ASN A 240 23.11 16.87 -10.97
CA ASN A 240 22.22 17.31 -12.05
C ASN A 240 20.95 16.43 -12.09
N ALA A 241 20.32 16.25 -10.92
CA ALA A 241 19.10 15.48 -10.77
C ALA A 241 17.90 16.26 -11.36
N GLN A 242 17.07 15.59 -12.16
CA GLN A 242 15.88 16.17 -12.79
C GLN A 242 14.68 15.26 -12.56
N SER A 243 13.55 15.82 -12.13
CA SER A 243 12.29 15.07 -12.01
C SER A 243 11.57 15.06 -13.36
N VAL A 244 11.36 13.86 -13.90
CA VAL A 244 10.82 13.63 -15.24
C VAL A 244 9.54 12.81 -15.13
N ALA A 245 8.46 13.30 -15.75
CA ALA A 245 7.23 12.56 -15.88
C ALA A 245 7.44 11.30 -16.76
N TYR A 246 6.80 10.20 -16.40
CA TYR A 246 6.86 8.96 -17.16
C TYR A 246 5.54 8.21 -17.11
N ALA A 247 5.20 7.57 -18.22
CA ALA A 247 4.12 6.62 -18.32
C ALA A 247 4.68 5.19 -18.29
N ARG A 248 3.88 4.25 -17.80
CA ARG A 248 4.07 2.81 -17.92
C ARG A 248 2.85 2.20 -18.60
N HIS A 249 3.08 1.14 -19.36
CA HIS A 249 2.02 0.35 -19.97
C HIS A 249 2.28 -1.13 -19.74
N PHE A 250 1.28 -1.87 -19.29
CA PHE A 250 1.30 -3.32 -19.12
C PHE A 250 0.57 -4.00 -20.28
N ASP A 251 1.28 -4.83 -21.04
CA ASP A 251 0.76 -5.53 -22.24
C ASP A 251 0.22 -6.94 -21.95
N GLY A 252 -0.03 -7.27 -20.67
CA GLY A 252 -0.37 -8.61 -20.21
C GLY A 252 0.82 -9.53 -19.96
N ALA A 253 2.03 -9.15 -20.38
CA ALA A 253 3.27 -9.91 -20.17
C ALA A 253 4.34 -9.12 -19.40
N ALA A 254 4.49 -7.82 -19.66
CA ALA A 254 5.52 -6.97 -19.08
C ALA A 254 5.07 -5.51 -18.94
N TRP A 255 5.67 -4.81 -17.98
CA TRP A 255 5.56 -3.36 -17.84
C TRP A 255 6.63 -2.65 -18.67
N SER A 256 6.22 -1.92 -19.70
CA SER A 256 7.07 -0.96 -20.40
C SER A 256 7.24 0.35 -19.60
N LEU A 257 8.11 1.23 -20.07
CA LEU A 257 8.28 2.58 -19.54
C LEU A 257 8.61 3.56 -20.68
N THR A 258 7.88 4.68 -20.71
CA THR A 258 8.08 5.78 -21.65
C THR A 258 8.27 7.08 -20.86
N ASN A 259 9.35 7.82 -21.11
CA ASN A 259 9.46 9.18 -20.59
C ASN A 259 8.44 10.07 -21.31
N LEU A 260 7.66 10.83 -20.56
CA LEU A 260 6.77 11.83 -21.12
C LEU A 260 7.55 13.12 -21.43
N PRO A 261 7.15 13.86 -22.47
CA PRO A 261 7.52 15.26 -22.61
C PRO A 261 7.02 16.13 -21.44
N PRO A 262 7.51 17.39 -21.37
CA PRO A 262 8.90 17.73 -21.16
C PRO A 262 9.43 17.33 -19.76
N ALA A 263 10.76 17.33 -19.61
CA ALA A 263 11.51 16.84 -18.45
C ALA A 263 11.40 17.68 -17.13
N GLN A 264 10.30 18.41 -16.91
CA GLN A 264 10.00 19.16 -15.67
C GLN A 264 8.47 19.21 -15.37
N SER A 265 7.71 18.21 -15.83
CA SER A 265 6.28 18.07 -15.55
C SER A 265 6.02 17.17 -14.34
N GLN A 266 4.96 17.48 -13.59
CA GLN A 266 4.24 16.57 -12.70
C GLN A 266 2.96 16.19 -13.44
N MET A 267 2.82 14.92 -13.85
CA MET A 267 1.52 14.42 -14.28
C MET A 267 0.82 13.86 -13.05
N LEU A 268 -0.37 14.37 -12.77
CA LEU A 268 -1.16 14.06 -11.59
C LEU A 268 -2.30 13.10 -11.93
N ALA A 269 -2.85 13.19 -13.13
CA ALA A 269 -3.99 12.42 -13.61
C ALA A 269 -3.69 11.62 -14.89
N LEU A 270 -4.40 10.51 -15.10
CA LEU A 270 -4.39 9.72 -16.33
C LEU A 270 -5.76 9.04 -16.53
N ASP A 271 -6.26 8.99 -17.78
CA ASP A 271 -7.45 8.23 -18.19
C ASP A 271 -7.21 7.68 -19.61
N ALA A 272 -7.53 6.41 -19.87
CA ALA A 272 -7.52 5.82 -21.20
C ALA A 272 -8.94 5.48 -21.69
N PHE A 273 -9.42 6.23 -22.68
CA PHE A 273 -10.58 5.81 -23.46
C PHE A 273 -10.30 4.54 -24.28
N SER A 274 -9.04 4.30 -24.66
CA SER A 274 -8.61 3.03 -25.25
C SER A 274 -7.09 2.82 -25.17
N ALA A 275 -6.63 1.62 -25.51
CA ALA A 275 -5.21 1.27 -25.63
C ALA A 275 -4.40 2.15 -26.61
N ASN A 276 -5.09 2.93 -27.45
CA ASN A 276 -4.51 3.85 -28.43
C ASN A 276 -5.03 5.29 -28.25
N ASP A 277 -5.61 5.61 -27.10
CA ASP A 277 -6.23 6.91 -26.80
C ASP A 277 -6.16 7.15 -25.29
N VAL A 278 -4.99 7.61 -24.84
CA VAL A 278 -4.66 7.81 -23.42
C VAL A 278 -4.30 9.27 -23.19
N TRP A 279 -4.89 9.87 -22.15
CA TRP A 279 -4.68 11.25 -21.77
C TRP A 279 -3.98 11.30 -20.41
N THR A 280 -3.04 12.22 -20.25
CA THR A 280 -2.43 12.49 -18.94
C THR A 280 -2.16 13.98 -18.79
N ALA A 281 -2.31 14.49 -17.56
CA ALA A 281 -2.28 15.92 -17.31
C ALA A 281 -1.77 16.24 -15.91
N GLY A 282 -1.43 17.51 -15.69
CA GLY A 282 -0.95 18.03 -14.42
C GLY A 282 -0.34 19.42 -14.54
N SER A 283 0.76 19.65 -13.82
CA SER A 283 1.52 20.90 -13.83
C SER A 283 2.95 20.75 -14.33
N LYS A 284 3.31 21.62 -15.28
CA LYS A 284 4.69 21.86 -15.68
C LYS A 284 5.29 22.97 -14.83
N LEU A 285 6.47 22.73 -14.27
CA LEU A 285 7.22 23.75 -13.55
C LEU A 285 7.66 24.88 -14.50
N VAL A 286 7.29 26.11 -14.15
CA VAL A 286 7.74 27.34 -14.81
C VAL A 286 8.27 28.30 -13.75
N VAL A 287 9.41 28.92 -14.04
CA VAL A 287 10.01 29.96 -13.20
C VAL A 287 9.75 31.32 -13.85
N ASP A 288 9.21 32.25 -13.08
CA ASP A 288 8.84 33.59 -13.56
C ASP A 288 10.06 34.52 -13.70
N SER A 289 9.84 35.74 -14.21
CA SER A 289 10.91 36.76 -14.34
C SER A 289 11.46 37.30 -13.01
N GLY A 290 10.78 37.03 -11.88
CA GLY A 290 11.27 37.31 -10.53
C GLY A 290 12.06 36.17 -9.88
N GLY A 291 12.07 34.97 -10.50
CA GLY A 291 12.71 33.78 -9.97
C GLY A 291 11.80 32.88 -9.12
N TRP A 292 10.49 33.11 -9.10
CA TRP A 292 9.52 32.28 -8.38
C TRP A 292 9.06 31.08 -9.23
N PRO A 293 9.09 29.85 -8.68
CA PRO A 293 8.54 28.67 -9.33
C PRO A 293 7.01 28.56 -9.17
N GLY A 294 6.35 27.92 -10.14
CA GLY A 294 5.03 27.31 -9.95
C GLY A 294 4.49 26.66 -11.23
N GLY A 295 3.29 26.09 -11.15
CA GLY A 295 2.70 25.27 -12.23
C GLY A 295 2.08 26.08 -13.39
N GLN A 296 2.21 25.54 -14.60
CA GLN A 296 1.30 25.77 -15.73
C GLN A 296 0.69 24.44 -16.16
N VAL A 297 -0.58 24.43 -16.59
CA VAL A 297 -1.26 23.22 -17.07
C VAL A 297 -0.47 22.58 -18.23
N CYS A 298 -0.14 21.30 -18.08
CA CYS A 298 0.31 20.45 -19.18
C CYS A 298 -0.69 19.31 -19.39
N VAL A 299 -0.90 18.95 -20.66
CA VAL A 299 -1.68 17.80 -21.10
C VAL A 299 -0.89 17.13 -22.21
N ASP A 300 -0.69 15.82 -22.09
CA ASP A 300 -0.07 14.98 -23.12
C ASP A 300 -1.09 13.91 -23.56
N HIS A 301 -1.09 13.57 -24.86
CA HIS A 301 -2.00 12.60 -25.47
C HIS A 301 -1.22 11.51 -26.21
N PHE A 302 -1.64 10.25 -26.04
CA PHE A 302 -1.12 9.08 -26.75
C PHE A 302 -2.08 8.61 -27.85
N ASP A 303 -1.62 8.63 -29.10
CA ASP A 303 -2.42 8.28 -30.30
C ASP A 303 -2.32 6.81 -30.74
N GLY A 304 -1.84 5.93 -29.85
CA GLY A 304 -1.47 4.54 -30.19
C GLY A 304 -0.07 4.40 -30.79
N THR A 305 0.63 5.50 -31.10
CA THR A 305 1.98 5.47 -31.70
C THR A 305 3.00 6.32 -30.94
N ALA A 306 2.60 7.49 -30.43
CA ALA A 306 3.47 8.42 -29.71
C ALA A 306 2.71 9.28 -28.71
N TRP A 307 3.40 9.69 -27.64
CA TRP A 307 2.94 10.74 -26.73
C TRP A 307 3.24 12.12 -27.33
N THR A 308 2.25 13.01 -27.33
CA THR A 308 2.34 14.36 -27.91
C THR A 308 1.85 15.42 -26.92
N VAL A 309 2.56 16.55 -26.83
CA VAL A 309 2.17 17.67 -25.95
C VAL A 309 1.03 18.45 -26.59
N MET A 310 -0.09 18.55 -25.87
CA MET A 310 -1.30 19.20 -26.36
C MET A 310 -1.31 20.69 -26.03
N SER A 311 -1.81 21.50 -26.96
CA SER A 311 -1.87 22.96 -26.82
C SER A 311 -3.16 23.39 -26.15
N THR A 312 -3.09 23.66 -24.84
CA THR A 312 -4.22 24.16 -24.04
C THR A 312 -4.50 25.64 -24.31
N PRO A 313 -5.72 26.16 -24.04
CA PRO A 313 -6.11 27.53 -24.31
C PRO A 313 -5.70 28.49 -23.17
N MET A 314 -5.00 27.97 -22.15
CA MET A 314 -4.58 28.69 -20.97
C MET A 314 -3.57 29.78 -21.33
N PRO A 315 -3.86 31.07 -21.06
CA PRO A 315 -2.90 32.12 -21.35
C PRO A 315 -1.72 32.01 -20.38
N ALA A 316 -0.50 31.94 -20.92
CA ALA A 316 0.73 32.04 -20.14
C ALA A 316 0.94 33.49 -19.64
N THR A 317 0.08 33.96 -18.74
CA THR A 317 0.11 35.31 -18.17
C THR A 317 1.36 35.50 -17.30
N PRO A 318 2.32 36.37 -17.68
CA PRO A 318 3.56 36.53 -16.93
C PRO A 318 3.28 37.05 -15.51
N GLY A 319 3.87 36.39 -14.51
CA GLY A 319 3.69 36.73 -13.09
C GLY A 319 2.54 36.02 -12.37
N TYR A 320 1.88 35.04 -13.01
CA TYR A 320 0.95 34.12 -12.36
C TYR A 320 1.40 32.67 -12.59
N THR A 321 1.38 31.87 -11.53
CA THR A 321 1.85 30.47 -11.48
C THR A 321 1.02 29.70 -10.47
N GLY A 322 0.86 28.39 -10.66
CA GLY A 322 -0.02 27.54 -9.83
C GLY A 322 -1.29 27.15 -10.56
N SER A 323 -1.17 26.71 -11.81
CA SER A 323 -2.28 26.17 -12.61
C SER A 323 -2.02 24.71 -12.91
N GLU A 324 -2.97 23.83 -12.60
CA GLU A 324 -2.79 22.39 -12.75
C GLU A 324 -4.11 21.65 -12.95
N VAL A 325 -4.04 20.51 -13.64
CA VAL A 325 -5.12 19.54 -13.74
C VAL A 325 -4.89 18.51 -12.65
N LEU A 326 -5.91 18.25 -11.84
CA LEU A 326 -5.89 17.24 -10.79
C LEU A 326 -6.53 15.93 -11.26
N ASP A 327 -7.47 15.98 -12.22
CA ASP A 327 -8.18 14.79 -12.72
C ASP A 327 -8.73 14.94 -14.16
N ILE A 328 -9.05 13.82 -14.82
CA ILE A 328 -9.48 13.68 -16.22
C ILE A 328 -10.68 12.74 -16.31
N LYS A 329 -11.65 13.03 -17.20
CA LYS A 329 -12.61 12.01 -17.67
C LYS A 329 -12.76 11.94 -19.18
N ALA A 330 -12.41 10.79 -19.77
CA ALA A 330 -12.45 10.51 -21.20
C ALA A 330 -13.67 9.64 -21.59
N LEU A 331 -14.80 10.30 -21.86
CA LEU A 331 -16.03 9.62 -22.29
C LEU A 331 -15.97 9.15 -23.76
N ALA A 332 -15.17 9.84 -24.58
CA ALA A 332 -14.82 9.45 -25.95
C ALA A 332 -13.54 10.17 -26.40
N SER A 333 -12.92 9.71 -27.51
CA SER A 333 -11.83 10.39 -28.23
C SER A 333 -12.07 11.88 -28.57
N ASN A 334 -13.33 12.31 -28.54
CA ASN A 334 -13.81 13.65 -28.84
C ASN A 334 -14.67 14.27 -27.71
N ASP A 335 -14.61 13.69 -26.51
CA ASP A 335 -15.33 14.15 -25.33
C ASP A 335 -14.49 13.80 -24.08
N VAL A 336 -13.48 14.64 -23.82
CA VAL A 336 -12.56 14.47 -22.69
C VAL A 336 -12.57 15.74 -21.84
N TRP A 337 -12.80 15.56 -20.54
CA TRP A 337 -12.84 16.63 -19.54
C TRP A 337 -11.60 16.61 -18.66
N PHE A 338 -11.17 17.78 -18.22
CA PHE A 338 -10.01 17.98 -17.36
C PHE A 338 -10.39 18.97 -16.27
N VAL A 339 -10.21 18.62 -15.00
CA VAL A 339 -10.52 19.49 -13.85
C VAL A 339 -9.30 19.73 -12.97
N GLY A 340 -9.35 20.78 -12.16
CA GLY A 340 -8.23 21.18 -11.31
C GLY A 340 -8.37 22.61 -10.80
N GLU A 341 -7.24 23.32 -10.81
CA GLU A 341 -7.14 24.69 -10.34
C GLU A 341 -6.41 25.63 -11.32
N TRP A 342 -6.82 26.90 -11.31
CA TRP A 342 -6.22 27.94 -12.12
C TRP A 342 -6.08 29.27 -11.38
N VAL A 343 -4.87 29.84 -11.37
CA VAL A 343 -4.63 31.21 -10.89
C VAL A 343 -4.93 32.22 -12.01
N GLY A 344 -6.09 32.85 -11.92
CA GLY A 344 -6.55 33.87 -12.88
C GLY A 344 -6.28 35.32 -12.43
N PRO A 345 -6.18 36.28 -13.36
CA PRO A 345 -6.11 37.71 -13.05
C PRO A 345 -7.50 38.26 -12.65
N TYR A 346 -7.91 37.98 -11.41
CA TYR A 346 -9.26 38.33 -10.92
C TYR A 346 -9.45 39.85 -10.76
N PRO A 347 -10.62 40.43 -11.10
CA PRO A 347 -10.87 41.88 -11.00
C PRO A 347 -10.84 42.43 -9.56
N GLY A 348 -9.64 42.76 -9.07
CA GLY A 348 -9.40 43.37 -7.77
C GLY A 348 -8.47 42.58 -6.84
N ALA A 349 -8.07 41.36 -7.20
CA ALA A 349 -7.15 40.53 -6.42
C ALA A 349 -6.16 39.81 -7.34
N ALA A 350 -4.87 39.95 -7.06
CA ALA A 350 -3.83 39.13 -7.69
C ALA A 350 -3.62 37.86 -6.85
N GLY A 351 -3.62 36.69 -7.50
CA GLY A 351 -3.48 35.39 -6.80
C GLY A 351 -4.79 34.78 -6.30
N TYR A 352 -5.91 35.01 -6.99
CA TYR A 352 -7.14 34.25 -6.75
C TYR A 352 -7.08 32.94 -7.56
N GLN A 353 -7.29 31.81 -6.88
CA GLN A 353 -7.40 30.49 -7.51
C GLN A 353 -8.88 30.16 -7.77
N ALA A 354 -9.19 29.73 -8.99
CA ALA A 354 -10.53 29.38 -9.44
C ALA A 354 -10.55 27.97 -10.05
N ALA A 355 -11.73 27.38 -10.12
CA ALA A 355 -11.93 26.03 -10.59
C ALA A 355 -11.59 25.93 -12.08
N LEU A 356 -10.67 25.03 -12.42
CA LEU A 356 -10.43 24.65 -13.80
C LEU A 356 -11.46 23.60 -14.22
N ALA A 357 -12.23 23.90 -15.26
CA ALA A 357 -12.93 22.90 -16.05
C ALA A 357 -12.63 23.17 -17.53
N MET A 358 -12.00 22.20 -18.20
CA MET A 358 -11.58 22.28 -19.59
C MET A 358 -12.11 21.07 -20.35
N HIS A 359 -12.61 21.29 -21.57
CA HIS A 359 -13.23 20.26 -22.41
C HIS A 359 -12.54 20.15 -23.77
N TRP A 360 -12.28 18.93 -24.23
CA TRP A 360 -11.74 18.61 -25.55
C TRP A 360 -12.83 18.02 -26.45
N ASP A 361 -13.10 18.70 -27.57
CA ASP A 361 -14.19 18.36 -28.51
C ASP A 361 -13.78 17.41 -29.66
N GLY A 362 -12.58 16.82 -29.59
CA GLY A 362 -11.95 16.08 -30.69
C GLY A 362 -11.13 16.93 -31.66
N SER A 363 -11.12 18.27 -31.50
CA SER A 363 -10.38 19.20 -32.36
C SER A 363 -9.73 20.37 -31.61
N ALA A 364 -10.33 20.83 -30.51
CA ALA A 364 -9.87 21.95 -29.71
C ALA A 364 -10.22 21.77 -28.23
N PHE A 365 -9.45 22.44 -27.37
CA PHE A 365 -9.78 22.62 -25.97
C PHE A 365 -10.58 23.92 -25.78
N THR A 366 -11.59 23.86 -24.92
CA THR A 366 -12.36 25.03 -24.45
C THR A 366 -12.35 25.09 -22.93
N LEU A 367 -12.33 26.30 -22.36
CA LEU A 367 -12.56 26.50 -20.92
C LEU A 367 -14.06 26.65 -20.70
N VAL A 368 -14.62 25.84 -19.80
CA VAL A 368 -16.04 25.78 -19.51
C VAL A 368 -16.27 26.44 -18.14
N PRO A 369 -17.09 27.51 -18.03
CA PRO A 369 -17.25 28.23 -16.77
C PRO A 369 -17.83 27.36 -15.64
N ALA A 370 -17.13 27.31 -14.52
CA ALA A 370 -17.59 26.70 -13.27
C ALA A 370 -18.22 27.76 -12.33
N PRO A 371 -19.33 27.49 -11.63
CA PRO A 371 -19.94 28.43 -10.69
C PRO A 371 -19.09 28.68 -9.44
N GLU A 372 -18.66 29.93 -9.21
CA GLU A 372 -17.99 30.33 -7.97
C GLU A 372 -19.00 30.47 -6.82
N VAL A 373 -18.77 29.76 -5.71
CA VAL A 373 -19.65 29.76 -4.53
C VAL A 373 -19.05 30.38 -3.28
N SER A 374 -17.73 30.58 -3.23
CA SER A 374 -17.03 31.23 -2.12
C SER A 374 -16.07 32.33 -2.58
N THR A 375 -15.78 33.26 -1.67
CA THR A 375 -14.79 34.33 -1.87
C THR A 375 -13.35 33.90 -1.54
N GLY A 376 -13.11 32.63 -1.16
CA GLY A 376 -11.77 32.11 -0.89
C GLY A 376 -11.02 31.62 -2.14
N GLY A 377 -11.77 31.33 -3.21
CA GLY A 377 -11.30 30.48 -4.30
C GLY A 377 -11.91 29.08 -4.15
N ASN A 378 -12.21 28.41 -5.26
CA ASN A 378 -12.86 27.10 -5.25
C ASN A 378 -12.11 26.22 -6.25
N GLY A 379 -11.60 25.06 -5.82
CA GLY A 379 -10.82 24.13 -6.64
C GLY A 379 -11.57 22.83 -6.86
N LEU A 380 -11.32 22.17 -7.98
CA LEU A 380 -11.85 20.82 -8.27
C LEU A 380 -10.72 19.81 -8.12
N GLU A 381 -10.88 18.83 -7.24
CA GLU A 381 -9.91 17.76 -6.98
C GLU A 381 -10.17 16.53 -7.87
N ALA A 382 -11.43 16.25 -8.28
CA ALA A 382 -11.79 15.11 -9.14
C ALA A 382 -13.04 15.30 -10.03
N ILE A 383 -13.21 14.44 -11.04
CA ILE A 383 -14.33 14.36 -11.99
C ILE A 383 -14.63 12.93 -12.47
N ASP A 384 -15.90 12.52 -12.42
CA ASP A 384 -16.35 11.28 -13.09
C ASP A 384 -17.72 11.47 -13.75
N GLY A 385 -18.10 10.58 -14.67
CA GLY A 385 -19.35 10.69 -15.40
C GLY A 385 -19.73 9.46 -16.20
N VAL A 386 -21.05 9.31 -16.40
CA VAL A 386 -21.67 8.18 -17.10
C VAL A 386 -22.16 8.53 -18.51
N ALA A 387 -22.21 9.81 -18.86
CA ALA A 387 -22.65 10.30 -20.16
C ALA A 387 -22.10 11.72 -20.46
N PRO A 388 -22.03 12.13 -21.74
CA PRO A 388 -21.67 13.50 -22.18
C PRO A 388 -22.49 14.65 -21.56
N ASN A 389 -23.60 14.32 -20.89
CA ASN A 389 -24.55 15.23 -20.26
C ASN A 389 -24.82 14.88 -18.79
N ASP A 390 -23.95 14.08 -18.18
CA ASP A 390 -24.05 13.64 -16.78
C ASP A 390 -22.64 13.33 -16.24
N LEU A 391 -21.93 14.42 -15.87
CA LEU A 391 -20.65 14.38 -15.17
C LEU A 391 -20.76 15.12 -13.84
N TRP A 392 -20.02 14.64 -12.84
CA TRP A 392 -19.92 15.21 -11.50
C TRP A 392 -18.47 15.55 -11.23
N ALA A 393 -18.21 16.77 -10.75
CA ALA A 393 -16.88 17.21 -10.34
C ALA A 393 -16.93 17.75 -8.91
N VAL A 394 -15.90 17.47 -8.11
CA VAL A 394 -15.89 17.76 -6.67
C VAL A 394 -14.58 18.39 -6.21
N GLY A 395 -14.59 19.08 -5.07
CA GLY A 395 -13.37 19.64 -4.47
C GLY A 395 -13.61 20.46 -3.20
N GLY A 396 -12.89 21.58 -3.07
CA GLY A 396 -12.81 22.39 -1.86
C GLY A 396 -12.38 23.85 -2.06
N SER A 397 -11.77 24.43 -1.03
CA SER A 397 -11.16 25.77 -1.12
C SER A 397 -9.84 25.67 -1.88
N ALA A 398 -9.64 26.54 -2.87
CA ALA A 398 -8.51 26.41 -3.80
C ALA A 398 -7.12 26.70 -3.18
N ASP A 399 -7.06 27.19 -1.95
CA ASP A 399 -5.80 27.32 -1.21
C ASP A 399 -5.35 26.00 -0.54
N GLY A 400 -5.95 24.87 -0.92
CA GLY A 400 -5.74 23.54 -0.34
C GLY A 400 -6.30 23.38 1.08
N ASN A 401 -6.93 24.43 1.62
CA ASN A 401 -7.58 24.41 2.92
C ASN A 401 -9.02 23.89 2.81
N MET A 402 -9.66 23.68 3.95
CA MET A 402 -10.99 23.09 4.04
C MET A 402 -12.03 24.21 4.18
N GLY A 403 -12.96 24.29 3.23
CA GLY A 403 -14.01 25.31 3.22
C GLY A 403 -15.20 24.91 4.11
N PRO A 404 -16.08 25.83 4.53
CA PRO A 404 -17.27 25.50 5.33
C PRO A 404 -18.34 24.67 4.59
N TYR A 405 -18.11 24.27 3.33
CA TYR A 405 -19.01 23.49 2.47
C TYR A 405 -18.19 22.61 1.52
N SER A 406 -18.71 21.43 1.15
CA SER A 406 -18.20 20.69 -0.03
C SER A 406 -18.46 21.51 -1.30
N TYR A 407 -17.51 21.58 -2.22
CA TYR A 407 -17.74 22.09 -3.57
C TYR A 407 -18.12 20.91 -4.47
N ILE A 408 -19.33 20.92 -5.04
CA ILE A 408 -19.85 19.86 -5.92
C ILE A 408 -20.51 20.52 -7.12
N LEU A 409 -20.11 20.13 -8.32
CA LEU A 409 -20.68 20.56 -9.58
C LEU A 409 -21.29 19.37 -10.34
N HIS A 410 -22.41 19.62 -11.01
CA HIS A 410 -23.04 18.69 -11.96
C HIS A 410 -23.15 19.33 -13.34
N TRP A 411 -22.76 18.59 -14.38
CA TRP A 411 -22.83 19.00 -15.78
C TRP A 411 -24.07 18.39 -16.46
N ASP A 412 -24.95 19.24 -16.98
CA ASP A 412 -26.22 18.82 -17.59
C ASP A 412 -26.18 18.61 -19.11
N GLY A 413 -24.99 18.66 -19.72
CA GLY A 413 -24.80 18.72 -21.18
C GLY A 413 -24.72 20.14 -21.75
N SER A 414 -24.86 21.18 -20.91
CA SER A 414 -24.82 22.58 -21.35
C SER A 414 -24.13 23.54 -20.38
N ALA A 415 -24.20 23.29 -19.07
CA ALA A 415 -23.57 24.10 -18.04
C ALA A 415 -23.20 23.28 -16.79
N TRP A 416 -22.14 23.70 -16.09
CA TRP A 416 -21.89 23.26 -14.72
C TRP A 416 -22.82 23.99 -13.76
N SER A 417 -23.46 23.25 -12.85
CA SER A 417 -24.35 23.76 -11.81
C SER A 417 -23.88 23.28 -10.43
N HIS A 418 -23.89 24.17 -9.43
CA HIS A 418 -23.45 23.79 -8.08
C HIS A 418 -24.56 23.07 -7.31
N VAL A 419 -24.28 21.89 -6.79
CA VAL A 419 -25.22 21.04 -6.04
C VAL A 419 -24.85 21.03 -4.56
N THR A 420 -25.81 21.28 -3.68
CA THR A 420 -25.56 21.30 -2.23
C THR A 420 -25.63 19.90 -1.62
N ALA A 421 -24.61 19.52 -0.85
CA ALA A 421 -24.62 18.34 0.01
C ALA A 421 -24.74 18.71 1.51
N PRO A 422 -25.10 17.76 2.39
CA PRO A 422 -25.13 17.99 3.83
C PRO A 422 -23.73 18.30 4.39
N LEU A 423 -23.70 19.08 5.47
CA LEU A 423 -22.46 19.28 6.23
C LEU A 423 -22.15 18.08 7.12
N VAL A 424 -20.85 17.80 7.24
CA VAL A 424 -20.25 16.76 8.07
C VAL A 424 -19.40 17.40 9.18
N GLY A 425 -18.64 18.45 8.83
CA GLY A 425 -17.75 19.18 9.72
C GLY A 425 -18.13 20.65 9.91
N SER A 426 -17.26 21.39 10.59
CA SER A 426 -17.23 22.87 10.53
C SER A 426 -16.59 23.38 9.24
N GLU A 427 -15.66 22.58 8.70
CA GLU A 427 -14.94 22.77 7.45
C GLU A 427 -14.78 21.37 6.80
N GLN A 428 -14.87 21.26 5.48
CA GLN A 428 -14.78 20.00 4.74
C GLN A 428 -14.34 20.24 3.28
N ARG A 429 -13.81 19.20 2.64
CA ARG A 429 -13.59 19.16 1.18
C ARG A 429 -13.71 17.73 0.67
N LEU A 430 -14.11 17.59 -0.58
CA LEU A 430 -14.13 16.32 -1.29
C LEU A 430 -12.82 16.15 -2.08
N ARG A 431 -12.37 14.91 -2.21
CA ARG A 431 -11.17 14.52 -2.95
C ARG A 431 -11.49 13.86 -4.28
N ASP A 432 -12.53 13.04 -4.27
CA ASP A 432 -12.81 12.07 -5.32
C ASP A 432 -14.32 11.81 -5.43
N VAL A 433 -14.77 11.48 -6.64
CA VAL A 433 -16.16 11.26 -7.03
C VAL A 433 -16.26 10.14 -8.06
N LEU A 434 -17.21 9.23 -7.85
CA LEU A 434 -17.43 8.06 -8.69
C LEU A 434 -18.91 7.96 -9.07
N ALA A 435 -19.21 8.02 -10.37
CA ALA A 435 -20.54 7.98 -10.95
C ALA A 435 -20.84 6.58 -11.52
N ILE A 436 -21.58 5.77 -10.76
CA ILE A 436 -22.01 4.43 -11.17
C ILE A 436 -23.26 4.52 -12.06
N ALA A 437 -24.13 5.49 -11.80
CA ALA A 437 -25.33 5.79 -12.58
C ALA A 437 -25.79 7.25 -12.34
N PRO A 438 -26.71 7.82 -13.16
CA PRO A 438 -27.31 9.15 -12.94
C PRO A 438 -27.96 9.37 -11.57
N ASN A 439 -28.27 8.26 -10.88
CA ASN A 439 -28.93 8.21 -9.58
C ASN A 439 -28.10 7.41 -8.54
N ASP A 440 -26.81 7.20 -8.80
CA ASP A 440 -25.91 6.43 -7.96
C ASP A 440 -24.47 6.98 -8.11
N VAL A 441 -24.18 8.06 -7.38
CA VAL A 441 -22.88 8.74 -7.40
C VAL A 441 -22.36 8.85 -5.98
N TRP A 442 -21.07 8.54 -5.79
CA TRP A 442 -20.40 8.51 -4.49
C TRP A 442 -19.30 9.56 -4.48
N ALA A 443 -19.06 10.22 -3.35
CA ALA A 443 -17.96 11.17 -3.21
C ALA A 443 -17.32 11.07 -1.83
N VAL A 444 -15.98 11.02 -1.77
CA VAL A 444 -15.21 10.88 -0.53
C VAL A 444 -14.41 12.14 -0.23
N GLY A 445 -14.23 12.45 1.06
CA GLY A 445 -13.53 13.66 1.49
C GLY A 445 -13.10 13.65 2.95
N GLU A 446 -12.51 14.77 3.38
CA GLU A 446 -12.08 15.01 4.77
C GLU A 446 -12.84 16.21 5.38
N ALA A 447 -13.13 16.13 6.68
CA ALA A 447 -13.91 17.12 7.42
C ALA A 447 -13.32 17.39 8.82
N TYR A 448 -13.15 18.67 9.16
CA TYR A 448 -12.81 19.10 10.51
C TYR A 448 -14.05 19.00 11.41
N THR A 449 -13.89 18.28 12.52
CA THR A 449 -14.83 18.28 13.64
C THR A 449 -14.20 18.96 14.85
N THR A 450 -15.00 19.21 15.90
CA THR A 450 -14.54 19.84 17.15
C THR A 450 -13.31 19.18 17.80
N ASN A 451 -13.03 17.91 17.50
CA ASN A 451 -11.99 17.12 18.16
C ASN A 451 -10.97 16.46 17.21
N ALA A 452 -11.23 16.40 15.90
CA ALA A 452 -10.39 15.68 14.93
C ALA A 452 -10.69 16.10 13.49
N ILE A 453 -9.72 15.93 12.58
CA ILE A 453 -10.03 15.63 11.17
C ILE A 453 -10.62 14.21 11.16
N ILE A 454 -11.77 14.06 10.55
CA ILE A 454 -12.27 12.77 10.06
C ILE A 454 -12.30 12.83 8.54
N GLY A 455 -12.70 11.74 7.90
CA GLY A 455 -13.32 11.87 6.58
C GLY A 455 -14.55 11.01 6.46
N PHE A 456 -15.16 11.12 5.29
CA PHE A 456 -16.56 10.82 5.09
C PHE A 456 -16.83 10.43 3.64
N LEU A 457 -17.95 9.75 3.45
CA LEU A 457 -18.47 9.34 2.16
C LEU A 457 -19.89 9.93 2.04
N GLN A 458 -20.19 10.55 0.91
CA GLN A 458 -21.54 11.01 0.56
C GLN A 458 -22.06 10.20 -0.61
N HIS A 459 -23.38 10.04 -0.69
CA HIS A 459 -24.08 9.31 -1.75
C HIS A 459 -25.24 10.12 -2.31
N TRP A 460 -25.33 10.18 -3.64
CA TRP A 460 -26.39 10.80 -4.42
C TRP A 460 -27.38 9.73 -4.93
N ASP A 461 -28.65 9.89 -4.56
CA ASP A 461 -29.73 8.94 -4.86
C ASP A 461 -30.54 9.28 -6.14
N GLY A 462 -30.06 10.25 -6.94
CA GLY A 462 -30.80 10.84 -8.06
C GLY A 462 -31.67 12.05 -7.68
N VAL A 463 -31.74 12.41 -6.40
CA VAL A 463 -32.55 13.54 -5.89
C VAL A 463 -31.76 14.43 -4.93
N SER A 464 -30.93 13.84 -4.07
CA SER A 464 -30.18 14.54 -3.03
C SER A 464 -28.92 13.80 -2.59
N TRP A 465 -27.89 14.56 -2.19
CA TRP A 465 -26.73 14.01 -1.50
C TRP A 465 -27.07 13.70 -0.03
N SER A 466 -26.57 12.57 0.46
CA SER A 466 -26.74 12.09 1.82
C SER A 466 -25.41 11.66 2.44
N ASN A 467 -25.26 11.78 3.76
CA ASN A 467 -24.06 11.33 4.46
C ASN A 467 -24.15 9.82 4.73
N VAL A 468 -23.18 9.05 4.25
CA VAL A 468 -23.12 7.60 4.49
C VAL A 468 -22.72 7.35 5.95
N THR A 469 -23.33 6.36 6.59
CA THR A 469 -23.01 5.96 7.97
C THR A 469 -22.38 4.57 7.98
N ASN A 470 -21.45 4.35 8.93
CA ASN A 470 -20.56 3.17 8.95
C ASN A 470 -19.53 3.15 7.81
N VAL A 471 -18.98 4.32 7.46
CA VAL A 471 -17.75 4.43 6.64
C VAL A 471 -16.58 3.77 7.40
N PRO A 472 -15.62 3.12 6.71
CA PRO A 472 -14.44 2.55 7.35
C PRO A 472 -13.60 3.55 8.15
N PRO A 473 -12.86 3.09 9.19
CA PRO A 473 -12.08 3.98 10.08
C PRO A 473 -10.76 4.45 9.45
N GLU A 474 -10.24 3.71 8.46
CA GLU A 474 -9.05 4.06 7.68
C GLU A 474 -9.52 4.38 6.27
N ILE A 475 -9.69 5.66 5.98
CA ILE A 475 -9.99 6.12 4.62
C ILE A 475 -8.69 6.33 3.86
N THR A 476 -8.63 5.76 2.65
CA THR A 476 -7.92 6.41 1.54
C THR A 476 -8.91 7.31 0.83
N PHE A 477 -8.48 8.11 -0.13
CA PHE A 477 -9.33 9.08 -0.81
C PHE A 477 -9.75 8.66 -2.21
N ASN A 478 -9.62 7.38 -2.56
CA ASN A 478 -9.81 6.88 -3.92
C ASN A 478 -10.89 5.80 -3.95
N LEU A 479 -11.85 5.98 -4.85
CA LEU A 479 -13.02 5.15 -5.07
C LEU A 479 -12.86 4.35 -6.37
N HIS A 480 -13.43 3.15 -6.39
CA HIS A 480 -13.67 2.42 -7.63
C HIS A 480 -14.93 1.58 -7.50
N ALA A 481 -15.64 1.27 -8.58
CA ALA A 481 -16.71 0.28 -8.53
C ALA A 481 -16.83 -0.58 -9.78
N ASN A 482 -17.01 -1.88 -9.58
CA ASN A 482 -17.48 -2.77 -10.65
C ASN A 482 -19.02 -2.74 -10.80
N GLY A 483 -19.71 -2.01 -9.92
CA GLY A 483 -21.16 -1.78 -9.97
C GLY A 483 -21.76 -1.37 -8.62
N PRO A 484 -23.09 -1.19 -8.53
CA PRO A 484 -23.79 -0.59 -7.37
C PRO A 484 -23.79 -1.42 -6.08
N ASN A 485 -23.12 -2.57 -6.07
CA ASN A 485 -22.94 -3.45 -4.90
C ASN A 485 -21.50 -3.99 -4.81
N ASP A 486 -20.54 -3.34 -5.47
CA ASP A 486 -19.12 -3.69 -5.51
C ASP A 486 -18.33 -2.37 -5.60
N LEU A 487 -18.24 -1.68 -4.46
CA LEU A 487 -17.61 -0.37 -4.29
C LEU A 487 -16.34 -0.52 -3.44
N TRP A 488 -15.27 0.15 -3.84
CA TRP A 488 -13.95 0.14 -3.22
C TRP A 488 -13.62 1.53 -2.66
N LEU A 489 -12.85 1.53 -1.58
CA LEU A 489 -12.29 2.71 -0.93
C LEU A 489 -10.84 2.35 -0.54
N GLY A 490 -9.95 2.36 -1.54
CA GLY A 490 -8.65 1.71 -1.47
C GLY A 490 -8.76 0.20 -1.19
N LEU A 491 -8.29 -0.25 -0.01
CA LEU A 491 -8.37 -1.66 0.40
C LEU A 491 -9.70 -2.06 1.07
N TRP A 492 -10.60 -1.10 1.34
CA TRP A 492 -11.93 -1.40 1.85
C TRP A 492 -12.90 -1.69 0.70
N HIS A 493 -13.71 -2.74 0.84
CA HIS A 493 -14.63 -3.23 -0.18
C HIS A 493 -16.04 -3.39 0.40
N TRP A 494 -17.02 -2.76 -0.23
CA TRP A 494 -18.44 -2.82 0.09
C TRP A 494 -19.18 -3.72 -0.91
N ASN A 495 -19.70 -4.84 -0.40
CA ASN A 495 -20.37 -5.88 -1.20
C ASN A 495 -21.90 -5.69 -1.34
N GLY A 496 -22.39 -4.45 -1.22
CA GLY A 496 -23.83 -4.14 -1.14
C GLY A 496 -24.48 -4.38 0.24
N SER A 497 -23.76 -4.95 1.21
CA SER A 497 -24.32 -5.26 2.54
C SER A 497 -23.38 -5.06 3.73
N ALA A 498 -22.07 -5.17 3.53
CA ALA A 498 -21.05 -4.97 4.55
C ALA A 498 -19.71 -4.53 3.92
N TRP A 499 -18.92 -3.78 4.70
CA TRP A 499 -17.52 -3.50 4.41
C TRP A 499 -16.63 -4.67 4.86
N SER A 500 -15.70 -5.09 4.01
CA SER A 500 -14.52 -5.89 4.35
C SER A 500 -13.24 -5.10 4.05
N HIS A 501 -12.12 -5.49 4.66
CA HIS A 501 -10.80 -4.94 4.35
C HIS A 501 -9.94 -6.06 3.75
N ASP A 502 -9.53 -5.87 2.51
CA ASP A 502 -8.66 -6.77 1.77
C ASP A 502 -7.20 -6.62 2.22
N THR A 503 -6.34 -7.60 1.89
CA THR A 503 -4.94 -7.61 2.30
C THR A 503 -3.96 -7.68 1.13
N VAL A 504 -2.77 -7.12 1.31
CA VAL A 504 -1.67 -7.11 0.31
C VAL A 504 -0.52 -8.02 0.78
N VAL A 505 0.09 -8.80 -0.12
CA VAL A 505 1.28 -9.58 0.24
C VAL A 505 2.43 -8.63 0.60
N GLY A 506 3.04 -8.86 1.77
CA GLY A 506 4.10 -8.00 2.29
C GLY A 506 3.62 -6.62 2.72
N CYS A 507 2.36 -6.47 3.15
CA CYS A 507 1.88 -5.21 3.71
C CYS A 507 2.54 -4.92 5.08
N ASN A 508 3.51 -4.00 5.07
CA ASN A 508 3.86 -3.22 6.25
C ASN A 508 2.66 -2.30 6.59
N PRO A 509 2.33 -1.99 7.86
CA PRO A 509 1.25 -1.05 8.23
C PRO A 509 1.55 0.44 7.92
N GLY A 510 2.16 0.70 6.77
CA GLY A 510 2.55 2.00 6.24
C GLY A 510 2.62 2.02 4.70
N LYS A 511 1.95 1.09 4.01
CA LYS A 511 1.71 1.22 2.56
C LYS A 511 0.53 2.15 2.34
N THR A 512 0.71 3.27 1.64
CA THR A 512 -0.40 4.09 1.17
C THR A 512 -0.84 3.56 -0.20
N LEU A 513 -2.14 3.29 -0.39
CA LEU A 513 -2.67 3.25 -1.75
C LEU A 513 -2.88 4.67 -2.24
N ARG A 514 -2.47 4.92 -3.48
CA ARG A 514 -2.53 6.24 -4.11
C ARG A 514 -3.53 6.32 -5.25
N ALA A 515 -3.81 5.22 -5.94
CA ALA A 515 -4.98 5.06 -6.80
C ALA A 515 -5.41 3.59 -6.88
N ILE A 516 -6.65 3.36 -7.31
CA ILE A 516 -7.27 2.05 -7.54
C ILE A 516 -8.29 2.16 -8.67
N ASP A 517 -8.26 1.24 -9.62
CA ASP A 517 -9.25 1.12 -10.71
C ASP A 517 -9.37 -0.37 -11.15
N GLY A 518 -10.34 -0.72 -12.00
CA GLY A 518 -10.40 -2.02 -12.64
C GLY A 518 -11.53 -2.29 -13.63
N ALA A 519 -11.19 -2.60 -14.89
CA ALA A 519 -12.14 -3.15 -15.85
C ALA A 519 -12.40 -4.66 -15.71
N GLY A 520 -13.66 -5.05 -15.93
CA GLY A 520 -14.08 -6.45 -16.06
C GLY A 520 -13.87 -7.30 -14.80
N GLY A 521 -13.85 -6.68 -13.61
CA GLY A 521 -13.58 -7.33 -12.33
C GLY A 521 -12.10 -7.63 -12.06
N ASN A 522 -11.18 -7.03 -12.82
CA ASN A 522 -9.74 -7.11 -12.61
C ASN A 522 -9.29 -5.77 -12.01
N LEU A 523 -9.03 -5.74 -10.71
CA LEU A 523 -8.64 -4.51 -10.02
C LEU A 523 -7.13 -4.38 -9.97
N PHE A 524 -6.62 -3.17 -10.16
CA PHE A 524 -5.22 -2.81 -10.00
C PHE A 524 -5.12 -1.58 -9.09
N ALA A 525 -4.06 -1.50 -8.30
CA ALA A 525 -3.83 -0.41 -7.36
C ALA A 525 -2.35 -0.05 -7.32
N ILE A 526 -2.06 1.25 -7.25
CA ILE A 526 -0.70 1.78 -7.02
C ILE A 526 -0.55 2.27 -5.59
N GLY A 527 0.68 2.25 -5.11
CA GLY A 527 1.04 2.82 -3.82
C GLY A 527 2.55 2.87 -3.64
N SER A 528 3.00 3.53 -2.57
CA SER A 528 4.39 3.40 -2.12
C SER A 528 4.50 2.41 -0.96
N GLU A 529 5.61 1.66 -0.94
CA GLU A 529 6.07 1.09 0.32
C GLU A 529 6.59 2.26 1.19
N GLY A 530 6.05 2.48 2.39
CA GLY A 530 6.34 3.61 3.27
C GLY A 530 7.75 3.62 3.87
N LEU A 531 8.75 3.74 2.99
CA LEU A 531 10.17 3.95 3.23
C LEU A 531 10.58 5.15 2.34
N PRO A 532 11.58 5.96 2.70
CA PRO A 532 11.84 7.24 2.03
C PRO A 532 12.29 7.11 0.56
N GLU A 533 12.76 5.95 0.13
CA GLU A 533 12.67 5.55 -1.27
C GLU A 533 11.28 5.00 -1.55
N ASP A 534 10.36 5.89 -1.98
CA ASP A 534 9.06 5.53 -2.55
C ASP A 534 9.27 4.48 -3.65
N LEU A 535 9.11 3.18 -3.32
CA LEU A 535 9.11 2.11 -4.31
C LEU A 535 7.67 1.94 -4.80
N PRO A 536 7.37 2.27 -6.07
CA PRO A 536 6.01 2.30 -6.57
C PRO A 536 5.62 0.88 -6.94
N PHE A 537 4.81 0.25 -6.09
CA PHE A 537 4.24 -1.04 -6.43
C PHE A 537 2.98 -0.83 -7.27
N VAL A 538 2.78 -1.70 -8.26
CA VAL A 538 1.45 -1.99 -8.78
C VAL A 538 1.06 -3.33 -8.19
N ALA A 539 -0.09 -3.41 -7.53
CA ALA A 539 -0.68 -4.66 -7.12
C ALA A 539 -1.87 -4.98 -8.03
N GLN A 540 -1.98 -6.24 -8.45
CA GLN A 540 -3.20 -6.75 -9.07
C GLN A 540 -4.02 -7.45 -7.98
N ARG A 541 -5.34 -7.23 -7.96
CA ARG A 541 -6.23 -8.01 -7.11
C ARG A 541 -6.43 -9.38 -7.74
N VAL A 542 -5.78 -10.38 -7.14
CA VAL A 542 -5.88 -11.77 -7.55
C VAL A 542 -6.92 -12.44 -6.66
N SER A 543 -8.16 -12.48 -7.14
CA SER A 543 -9.30 -13.24 -6.57
C SER A 543 -9.08 -14.77 -6.53
N ASN A 544 -7.86 -15.21 -6.80
CA ASN A 544 -7.40 -16.58 -6.69
C ASN A 544 -6.40 -16.69 -5.53
N CYS A 545 -6.87 -17.14 -4.36
CA CYS A 545 -6.12 -18.15 -3.64
C CYS A 545 -5.76 -19.25 -4.66
N VAL A 546 -4.53 -19.25 -5.17
CA VAL A 546 -4.08 -20.30 -6.10
C VAL A 546 -4.23 -21.63 -5.36
N ASN A 547 -4.95 -22.60 -5.95
CA ASN A 547 -5.15 -23.93 -5.38
C ASN A 547 -3.78 -24.54 -5.06
N GLY A 548 -3.38 -24.51 -3.79
CA GLY A 548 -1.97 -24.51 -3.46
C GLY A 548 -1.71 -24.55 -1.96
N THR A 549 -0.49 -24.97 -1.62
CA THR A 549 -0.11 -25.21 -0.23
C THR A 549 0.63 -24.02 0.35
N TYR A 550 0.22 -23.60 1.54
CA TYR A 550 0.90 -22.59 2.34
C TYR A 550 1.30 -23.18 3.70
N CYS A 551 2.22 -22.49 4.40
CA CYS A 551 2.78 -22.92 5.68
C CYS A 551 3.63 -24.20 5.60
N THR A 552 4.51 -24.40 6.58
CA THR A 552 5.53 -25.46 6.55
C THR A 552 5.01 -26.73 7.21
N SER A 553 5.15 -27.88 6.53
CA SER A 553 4.85 -29.19 7.10
C SER A 553 5.72 -29.50 8.31
N SER A 554 5.10 -29.99 9.38
CA SER A 554 5.86 -30.54 10.51
C SER A 554 6.45 -31.92 10.19
N TYR A 555 7.41 -32.32 11.01
CA TYR A 555 7.94 -33.68 11.03
C TYR A 555 7.28 -34.46 12.17
N SER A 556 6.87 -35.70 11.90
CA SER A 556 6.46 -36.63 12.94
C SER A 556 7.65 -37.09 13.79
N SER A 557 7.37 -37.70 14.95
CA SER A 557 8.38 -38.36 15.80
C SER A 557 9.17 -39.46 15.08
N ASN A 558 8.65 -39.97 13.95
CA ASN A 558 9.29 -40.97 13.09
C ASN A 558 9.88 -40.35 11.78
N GLY A 559 10.04 -39.02 11.73
CA GLY A 559 10.64 -38.30 10.60
C GLY A 559 9.72 -38.06 9.39
N CYS A 560 8.46 -38.47 9.45
CA CYS A 560 7.52 -38.33 8.34
C CYS A 560 7.04 -36.89 8.16
N THR A 561 7.12 -36.36 6.94
CA THR A 561 6.69 -34.99 6.60
C THR A 561 5.31 -35.05 5.97
N ALA A 562 4.28 -34.58 6.68
CA ALA A 562 2.90 -34.64 6.20
C ALA A 562 2.58 -33.46 5.27
N THR A 563 2.24 -33.75 4.01
CA THR A 563 1.89 -32.76 2.98
C THR A 563 0.42 -32.88 2.58
N ILE A 564 -0.29 -31.75 2.48
CA ILE A 564 -1.67 -31.65 1.98
C ILE A 564 -1.70 -31.22 0.50
N GLU A 565 -2.77 -31.55 -0.22
CA GLU A 565 -3.03 -31.15 -1.61
C GLU A 565 -4.54 -31.15 -1.91
N GLY A 566 -4.97 -30.36 -2.90
CA GLY A 566 -6.33 -30.37 -3.42
C GLY A 566 -6.37 -30.97 -4.83
N LEU A 567 -7.26 -31.94 -5.07
CA LEU A 567 -7.36 -32.65 -6.35
C LEU A 567 -8.78 -32.52 -6.93
N GLY A 568 -8.88 -31.99 -8.15
CA GLY A 568 -10.15 -31.70 -8.82
C GLY A 568 -10.64 -30.27 -8.60
N THR A 569 -11.95 -30.04 -8.68
CA THR A 569 -12.56 -28.70 -8.69
C THR A 569 -13.46 -28.50 -7.47
N ALA A 570 -13.01 -27.65 -6.53
CA ALA A 570 -13.86 -27.11 -5.49
C ALA A 570 -14.97 -26.27 -6.14
N SER A 571 -16.24 -26.54 -5.84
CA SER A 571 -17.36 -25.91 -6.56
C SER A 571 -18.52 -25.56 -5.63
N ALA A 572 -19.20 -24.46 -5.94
CA ALA A 572 -20.40 -24.00 -5.26
C ALA A 572 -21.62 -24.87 -5.58
N SER A 573 -21.71 -25.40 -6.80
CA SER A 573 -22.83 -26.25 -7.24
C SER A 573 -22.56 -27.76 -7.13
N ALA A 574 -21.35 -28.24 -7.41
CA ALA A 574 -21.09 -29.68 -7.54
C ALA A 574 -21.23 -30.46 -6.21
N SER A 575 -21.71 -31.71 -6.30
CA SER A 575 -21.94 -32.60 -5.15
C SER A 575 -20.79 -33.58 -4.86
N SER A 576 -19.74 -33.55 -5.67
CA SER A 576 -18.50 -34.32 -5.54
C SER A 576 -17.41 -33.67 -6.41
N GLY A 577 -16.20 -34.23 -6.46
CA GLY A 577 -15.17 -33.86 -7.43
C GLY A 577 -14.08 -32.93 -6.92
N PHE A 578 -14.02 -32.65 -5.61
CA PHE A 578 -12.86 -32.01 -4.98
C PHE A 578 -12.38 -32.85 -3.80
N THR A 579 -11.25 -33.54 -3.96
CA THR A 579 -10.65 -34.34 -2.90
C THR A 579 -9.54 -33.56 -2.23
N ILE A 580 -9.70 -33.27 -0.94
CA ILE A 580 -8.59 -32.85 -0.09
C ILE A 580 -7.84 -34.12 0.30
N ARG A 581 -6.59 -34.23 -0.11
CA ARG A 581 -5.68 -35.35 0.18
C ARG A 581 -4.52 -34.87 1.03
N ALA A 582 -3.98 -35.76 1.87
CA ALA A 582 -2.66 -35.58 2.46
C ALA A 582 -1.86 -36.87 2.38
N HIS A 583 -0.57 -36.76 2.11
CA HIS A 583 0.38 -37.86 1.94
C HIS A 583 1.65 -37.61 2.76
N GLY A 584 2.56 -38.58 2.80
CA GLY A 584 3.75 -38.51 3.68
C GLY A 584 3.42 -38.60 5.17
N LEU A 585 2.17 -38.91 5.53
CA LEU A 585 1.74 -39.19 6.90
C LEU A 585 2.40 -40.48 7.39
N GLU A 586 2.60 -40.60 8.71
CA GLU A 586 2.88 -41.92 9.28
C GLU A 586 1.63 -42.81 9.15
N GLY A 587 1.83 -44.09 8.79
CA GLY A 587 0.76 -45.07 8.70
C GLY A 587 0.09 -45.40 10.05
N GLN A 588 -1.18 -45.76 9.96
CA GLN A 588 -2.07 -46.20 11.03
C GLN A 588 -2.23 -45.16 12.15
N ARG A 589 -2.13 -43.88 11.79
CA ARG A 589 -2.51 -42.75 12.63
C ARG A 589 -3.98 -42.41 12.45
N SER A 590 -4.53 -41.71 13.44
CA SER A 590 -5.84 -41.07 13.37
C SER A 590 -5.64 -39.63 12.90
N CYS A 591 -6.42 -39.20 11.91
CA CYS A 591 -6.28 -37.91 11.26
C CYS A 591 -7.63 -37.19 11.15
N LEU A 592 -7.56 -35.86 11.06
CA LEU A 592 -8.68 -34.95 10.88
C LEU A 592 -8.28 -33.87 9.87
N ILE A 593 -9.10 -33.62 8.85
CA ILE A 593 -9.04 -32.38 8.08
C ILE A 593 -9.89 -31.35 8.83
N PHE A 594 -9.36 -30.15 9.05
CA PHE A 594 -10.11 -29.00 9.56
C PHE A 594 -9.90 -27.79 8.67
N TYR A 595 -10.88 -26.91 8.60
CA TYR A 595 -10.95 -25.83 7.61
C TYR A 595 -11.69 -24.58 8.13
N SER A 596 -11.49 -23.44 7.47
CA SER A 596 -12.13 -22.15 7.76
C SER A 596 -12.25 -21.29 6.48
N LEU A 597 -13.07 -20.23 6.54
CA LEU A 597 -13.06 -19.11 5.59
C LEU A 597 -12.28 -17.89 6.12
N SER A 598 -11.85 -17.88 7.39
CA SER A 598 -11.19 -16.74 8.05
C SER A 598 -9.75 -16.48 7.61
N GLY A 599 -9.32 -17.03 6.47
CA GLY A 599 -7.96 -16.91 5.95
C GLY A 599 -6.91 -17.71 6.72
N ALA A 600 -5.65 -17.31 6.51
CA ALA A 600 -4.47 -17.93 7.10
C ALA A 600 -4.09 -17.32 8.46
N GLN A 601 -3.26 -18.05 9.21
CA GLN A 601 -2.48 -17.55 10.35
C GLN A 601 -1.15 -18.31 10.42
N THR A 602 -0.29 -18.03 11.40
CA THR A 602 0.87 -18.88 11.72
C THR A 602 1.14 -18.85 13.22
N LEU A 603 0.40 -19.68 13.96
CA LEU A 603 0.57 -19.84 15.41
C LEU A 603 1.36 -21.12 15.71
N SER A 604 2.36 -21.07 16.59
CA SER A 604 3.03 -22.30 17.03
C SER A 604 2.02 -23.24 17.69
N TRP A 605 1.97 -24.51 17.26
CA TRP A 605 0.96 -25.46 17.73
C TRP A 605 1.07 -25.71 19.25
N SER A 606 2.29 -25.69 19.77
CA SER A 606 2.61 -25.57 21.20
C SER A 606 4.11 -25.37 21.37
N THR A 607 4.54 -24.83 22.51
CA THR A 607 5.96 -24.71 22.90
C THR A 607 6.74 -25.99 22.59
N GLY A 608 7.84 -25.87 21.83
CA GLY A 608 8.68 -27.00 21.42
C GLY A 608 8.14 -27.88 20.28
N SER A 609 7.00 -27.53 19.66
CA SER A 609 6.49 -28.21 18.46
C SER A 609 7.11 -27.65 17.19
N THR A 610 7.33 -28.54 16.21
CA THR A 610 7.66 -28.19 14.82
C THR A 610 6.41 -27.88 13.97
N SER A 611 5.20 -28.05 14.54
CA SER A 611 3.93 -27.74 13.88
C SER A 611 3.50 -26.28 14.09
N PHE A 612 2.91 -25.70 13.05
CA PHE A 612 2.19 -24.43 13.10
C PHE A 612 0.71 -24.66 12.78
N LEU A 613 -0.19 -24.08 13.56
CA LEU A 613 -1.60 -23.93 13.21
C LEU A 613 -1.70 -22.80 12.19
N CYS A 614 -2.18 -23.12 10.99
CA CYS A 614 -2.09 -22.23 9.84
C CYS A 614 -3.46 -21.83 9.25
N VAL A 615 -4.54 -22.51 9.61
CA VAL A 615 -5.92 -22.09 9.31
C VAL A 615 -6.44 -21.22 10.47
N LYS A 616 -6.97 -20.02 10.17
CA LYS A 616 -7.48 -19.08 11.19
C LYS A 616 -8.82 -19.55 11.77
N LEU A 617 -9.14 -19.12 12.99
CA LEU A 617 -10.39 -19.47 13.69
C LEU A 617 -11.54 -18.52 13.29
N PRO A 618 -12.81 -18.97 13.34
CA PRO A 618 -13.29 -20.30 13.72
C PRO A 618 -12.98 -21.38 12.67
N THR A 619 -12.77 -22.62 13.11
CA THR A 619 -12.58 -23.79 12.21
C THR A 619 -13.65 -24.84 12.41
N GLN A 620 -14.07 -25.50 11.33
CA GLN A 620 -14.86 -26.74 11.37
C GLN A 620 -14.00 -27.94 10.93
N ARG A 621 -14.36 -29.15 11.36
CA ARG A 621 -13.67 -30.40 10.98
C ARG A 621 -14.53 -31.28 10.08
N MET A 622 -13.88 -31.97 9.16
CA MET A 622 -14.45 -33.09 8.40
C MET A 622 -14.51 -34.35 9.26
N ASN A 623 -14.88 -35.48 8.65
CA ASN A 623 -14.97 -36.77 9.36
C ASN A 623 -13.58 -37.25 9.82
N PRO A 624 -13.47 -37.91 10.98
CA PRO A 624 -12.25 -38.61 11.38
C PRO A 624 -11.98 -39.80 10.46
N ALA A 625 -10.72 -39.99 10.09
CA ALA A 625 -10.28 -41.14 9.29
C ALA A 625 -8.89 -41.60 9.73
N SER A 626 -8.40 -42.70 9.16
CA SER A 626 -7.03 -43.17 9.36
C SER A 626 -6.17 -42.87 8.13
N SER A 627 -4.87 -42.70 8.33
CA SER A 627 -3.87 -42.59 7.27
C SER A 627 -3.59 -43.90 6.51
N GLY A 628 -4.19 -45.04 6.90
CA GLY A 628 -3.91 -46.33 6.25
C GLY A 628 -2.44 -46.74 6.41
N GLY A 629 -1.82 -47.35 5.40
CA GLY A 629 -0.37 -47.62 5.41
C GLY A 629 0.12 -48.53 6.57
N SER A 630 1.36 -48.31 7.01
CA SER A 630 2.07 -49.15 7.98
C SER A 630 2.63 -48.32 9.15
N VAL A 631 2.53 -48.85 10.38
CA VAL A 631 3.08 -48.21 11.60
C VAL A 631 4.56 -47.91 11.42
N GLY A 632 5.01 -46.70 11.80
CA GLY A 632 6.41 -46.28 11.69
C GLY A 632 6.88 -45.97 10.26
N ALA A 633 6.05 -46.13 9.23
CA ALA A 633 6.38 -45.82 7.85
C ALA A 633 5.63 -44.59 7.34
N CYS A 634 6.31 -43.76 6.55
CA CYS A 634 5.75 -42.52 5.96
C CYS A 634 4.93 -42.78 4.69
N ASN A 635 4.21 -43.90 4.65
CA ASN A 635 3.37 -44.35 3.53
C ASN A 635 1.87 -44.14 3.80
N GLY A 636 1.52 -43.34 4.81
CA GLY A 636 0.16 -42.98 5.13
C GLY A 636 -0.42 -41.95 4.15
N VAL A 637 -1.67 -42.14 3.75
CA VAL A 637 -2.45 -41.23 2.92
C VAL A 637 -3.84 -41.06 3.51
N LEU A 638 -4.28 -39.82 3.64
CA LEU A 638 -5.63 -39.42 3.98
C LEU A 638 -6.28 -38.80 2.73
N ALA A 639 -7.52 -39.11 2.41
CA ALA A 639 -8.27 -38.47 1.33
C ALA A 639 -9.76 -38.38 1.67
N GLN A 640 -10.39 -37.22 1.46
CA GLN A 640 -11.83 -37.03 1.59
C GLN A 640 -12.35 -36.07 0.51
N ASP A 641 -13.48 -36.39 -0.11
CA ASP A 641 -14.17 -35.47 -1.02
C ASP A 641 -14.91 -34.38 -0.22
N TRP A 642 -14.48 -33.14 -0.40
CA TRP A 642 -14.99 -31.97 0.31
C TRP A 642 -16.31 -31.47 -0.30
N ASN A 643 -16.49 -31.55 -1.62
CA ASN A 643 -17.77 -31.22 -2.26
C ASN A 643 -18.87 -32.17 -1.75
N ALA A 644 -18.55 -33.46 -1.62
CA ALA A 644 -19.45 -34.47 -1.07
C ALA A 644 -19.69 -34.30 0.45
N PHE A 645 -18.65 -33.91 1.21
CA PHE A 645 -18.81 -33.55 2.62
C PHE A 645 -19.81 -32.40 2.78
N MET A 646 -19.60 -31.27 2.09
CA MET A 646 -20.47 -30.10 2.16
C MET A 646 -21.91 -30.42 1.72
N ALA A 647 -22.08 -31.13 0.59
CA ALA A 647 -23.40 -31.57 0.12
C ALA A 647 -24.13 -32.48 1.12
N SER A 648 -23.41 -33.19 2.00
CA SER A 648 -23.98 -34.02 3.05
C SER A 648 -24.25 -33.30 4.38
N GLN A 649 -23.74 -32.07 4.57
CA GLN A 649 -23.76 -31.34 5.85
C GLN A 649 -24.36 -29.92 5.70
N PRO A 650 -25.70 -29.77 5.73
CA PRO A 650 -26.35 -28.46 5.56
C PRO A 650 -26.01 -27.39 6.62
N GLY A 651 -25.40 -27.79 7.74
CA GLY A 651 -24.89 -26.90 8.79
C GLY A 651 -23.37 -26.69 8.75
N ALA A 652 -22.73 -26.96 7.61
CA ALA A 652 -21.28 -26.76 7.46
C ALA A 652 -20.93 -25.29 7.26
N LEU A 653 -19.89 -24.82 7.96
CA LEU A 653 -19.22 -23.54 7.75
C LEU A 653 -18.92 -23.35 6.25
N GLY A 654 -19.40 -22.26 5.64
CA GLY A 654 -19.40 -22.08 4.19
C GLY A 654 -20.70 -22.51 3.49
N THR A 655 -21.83 -22.57 4.19
CA THR A 655 -23.17 -22.82 3.63
C THR A 655 -24.05 -21.58 3.82
N PRO A 656 -24.74 -21.05 2.79
CA PRO A 656 -24.75 -21.52 1.40
C PRO A 656 -23.37 -21.34 0.73
N ARG A 657 -23.04 -22.28 -0.16
CA ARG A 657 -21.83 -22.19 -0.99
C ARG A 657 -22.06 -21.16 -2.09
N VAL A 658 -21.08 -20.29 -2.32
CA VAL A 658 -21.09 -19.24 -3.35
C VAL A 658 -19.77 -19.29 -4.10
N ALA A 659 -19.79 -19.11 -5.42
CA ALA A 659 -18.56 -19.02 -6.21
C ALA A 659 -17.72 -17.83 -5.73
N GLY A 660 -16.39 -17.99 -5.71
CA GLY A 660 -15.47 -17.02 -5.12
C GLY A 660 -15.25 -17.17 -3.60
N GLN A 661 -16.01 -18.01 -2.88
CA GLN A 661 -15.69 -18.26 -1.46
C GLN A 661 -14.33 -18.95 -1.30
N HIS A 662 -13.48 -18.37 -0.45
CA HIS A 662 -12.15 -18.89 -0.12
C HIS A 662 -12.16 -19.78 1.13
N PHE A 663 -11.35 -20.83 1.11
CA PHE A 663 -11.22 -21.79 2.20
C PHE A 663 -9.74 -22.12 2.46
N GLY A 664 -9.33 -22.08 3.73
CA GLY A 664 -8.09 -22.67 4.21
C GLY A 664 -8.37 -24.00 4.91
N ALA A 665 -7.59 -25.05 4.63
CA ALA A 665 -7.71 -26.36 5.26
C ALA A 665 -6.35 -26.95 5.67
N GLN A 666 -6.29 -27.74 6.74
CA GLN A 666 -5.05 -28.34 7.27
C GLN A 666 -5.34 -29.71 7.89
N VAL A 667 -4.37 -30.63 7.86
CA VAL A 667 -4.49 -31.96 8.47
C VAL A 667 -3.85 -32.00 9.84
N TRP A 668 -4.67 -32.30 10.85
CA TRP A 668 -4.21 -32.77 12.14
C TRP A 668 -3.98 -34.28 12.10
N PHE A 669 -2.91 -34.76 12.72
CA PHE A 669 -2.66 -36.18 12.90
C PHE A 669 -2.11 -36.51 14.29
N ARG A 670 -2.49 -37.68 14.81
CA ARG A 670 -2.01 -38.19 16.10
C ARG A 670 -0.57 -38.69 15.98
N ASP A 671 0.28 -38.21 16.87
CA ASP A 671 1.71 -38.54 16.95
C ASP A 671 2.12 -38.59 18.43
N PRO A 672 2.05 -39.75 19.11
CA PRO A 672 2.07 -39.81 20.56
C PRO A 672 3.28 -39.18 21.28
N PRO A 673 4.53 -39.24 20.77
CA PRO A 673 5.68 -38.59 21.40
C PRO A 673 5.79 -37.07 21.13
N ALA A 674 5.04 -36.53 20.16
CA ALA A 674 5.08 -35.11 19.83
C ALA A 674 4.41 -34.25 20.92
N PRO A 675 4.74 -32.94 21.02
CA PRO A 675 3.98 -31.99 21.82
C PRO A 675 2.47 -32.07 21.54
N LYS A 676 1.64 -31.95 22.59
CA LYS A 676 0.18 -32.23 22.57
C LYS A 676 -0.22 -33.67 22.10
N SER A 677 0.71 -34.61 21.90
CA SER A 677 0.53 -35.95 21.30
C SER A 677 0.10 -35.94 19.82
N THR A 678 0.45 -34.87 19.10
CA THR A 678 -0.16 -34.50 17.81
C THR A 678 0.75 -33.61 16.97
N ASN A 679 0.62 -33.70 15.65
CA ASN A 679 1.31 -32.82 14.70
C ASN A 679 0.34 -32.36 13.59
N LEU A 680 0.75 -31.36 12.81
CA LEU A 680 0.00 -30.72 11.74
C LEU A 680 0.77 -30.76 10.42
N SER A 681 0.07 -30.97 9.30
CA SER A 681 0.63 -30.77 7.96
C SER A 681 0.85 -29.27 7.65
N ASN A 682 1.41 -28.97 6.49
CA ASN A 682 1.14 -27.68 5.83
C ASN A 682 -0.38 -27.51 5.56
N ALA A 683 -0.80 -26.31 5.18
CA ALA A 683 -2.18 -26.00 4.87
C ALA A 683 -2.41 -25.87 3.35
N LEU A 684 -3.67 -26.01 2.94
CA LEU A 684 -4.18 -25.88 1.57
C LEU A 684 -5.10 -24.68 1.51
N ALA A 685 -4.90 -23.78 0.54
CA ALA A 685 -5.87 -22.77 0.17
C ALA A 685 -6.63 -23.23 -1.10
N PHE A 686 -7.93 -22.96 -1.16
CA PHE A 686 -8.75 -23.18 -2.35
C PHE A 686 -9.95 -22.23 -2.43
N THR A 687 -10.43 -21.98 -3.65
CA THR A 687 -11.58 -21.11 -3.95
C THR A 687 -12.68 -21.94 -4.63
N LEU A 688 -13.96 -21.67 -4.32
CA LEU A 688 -15.07 -22.30 -5.02
C LEU A 688 -15.25 -21.73 -6.42
N GLN A 689 -15.13 -22.59 -7.43
CA GLN A 689 -15.61 -22.33 -8.78
C GLN A 689 -17.15 -22.47 -8.83
N PRO A 690 -17.83 -22.06 -9.92
CA PRO A 690 -19.27 -22.29 -10.09
C PRO A 690 -19.72 -23.75 -9.85
#